data_AF-A0A7C1BY87-F1
#
_entry.id   AF-A0A7C1BY87-F1
#
_cell.length_a   1.000
_cell.length_b   1.000
_cell.length_c   1.000
_cell.angle_alpha   90.00
_cell.angle_beta   90.00
_cell.angle_gamma   90.00
#
_symmetry.space_group_name_H-M   'P 1'
#
loop_
_entity.id
_entity.type
_entity.pdbx_description
1 polymer ?
#
loop_
_entity_poly.entity_id
_entity_poly.type
_entity_poly.pdbx_seq_one_letter_code
_entity_poly.pdbx_strand_id
1 'polypeptide(L)'
;FMEGKDENLKKEIIIIESFYDSISVVPSIAPGADGSCGISVLLDILDYFKKHPPKRSIIFLATSSHYQSLKGIDKFVNRHLRNMEPFKSRIKKERIEPKLFIGLDLTSESDEIVIWHNSYEFYLQKVFAPLAKKFIAYSERFYRRIGYPYQPLLNGISPKKGLTWSSFHMNPIRTDGEIVILSGVPAISFITANEGRWRIDTPIDKFENLNIKNIERQSIFLKKLLKKAIDDPDLFANTQLKVEDKLAYLEVRIVTFDPRKSFVPNKPVKGALAFIRRDKICPSLSYSKTHCGVREDLIEITDENGIAKFTQFYVETLWWLQPQMWVQAFYINPENGEIILAPDLGVNGDQQFPLHLTIDYKEKKWMAVLFDCKAINLFGLIDPQYLIPLNKVDIFDLSNSLPDAYGYYLQFPGDTLNLGWTSYSEPFGVIFVQPHSGIKVAGESGPLGKRLLLLNSKESLTNKEYVEGLGFSADEIDSIYDTPYQGAKDMIILDTFRRRNFEKYGVRNERLKMLQEKSIKLLKKAEECRKKKDWFGFLKFSRQAQAIESRAYPDVKNTANDVIKGLIFYFMLLLPFAYFCERLFFGFPKIQYRIIAVFGIFILIYLIMRFIHPGFKLTNAPEVILLSFIILALSIIVLSIITSKFEEQMQRLKRETSKVYQTDVGRVSAAAAAFSLGVANMKRRKIRTLLTSITLILLTFTVLSFTSIKSYMKFTKVLRPNPPSYQGILLRDRCWFPLQEVALSYVIDEFSSKGTIVPRAWYIPSELGHMGGIQVKRKDKRFWVSGLIGLYPEETSVTHIDRTLIAGKWFEKIDENTCIISQKIAEFLNIRKEDVGKVYVEVFGKKFLVKGIFDSKRLMEIKDLDNEPLTPVDFSSFSESERTRMSIQRSAQVYQRKVIIPAFIHRDAENIILFPYKKVMEMSGTLQSIAVKFKEGVDSKSLVEDFILKLAGIVFAGIGEKTYVYSSIGLTAVSGLSNLIIPILIAALIVLNTMLGSVYERIKEIGTYSAVGLAPVHIASLFLAESMVYAVLGAVAGYLIGQILAKIMVVTGMLKGLILNYSSLSAVFATIIIVFTVLLSTLYPARKASQMSVPDVTRRWVLPKPKGDRWEFEFPFTVSEFEVLGLATFLTDYFNSYQDISVGDFYTNGATLRYEKIDGNKNKYYITTEVWIAPFDLGVSQKMEIIMEPLGEYNFYTINLILTRMSGEAGDWERLNRKFLDGIRKQFLIWRTVSTEIKKDYENQGKAILKLA
;
A
#
# COMPACT_ATOMS: atom_id res chain seq x y z
N PHE A 1 9.87 -28.64 -46.28
CA PHE A 1 10.95 -29.41 -45.62
C PHE A 1 12.05 -29.65 -46.64
N MET A 2 13.31 -29.47 -46.25
CA MET A 2 14.50 -29.74 -47.07
C MET A 2 15.41 -30.69 -46.29
N GLU A 3 15.69 -31.86 -46.84
CA GLU A 3 16.53 -32.86 -46.18
C GLU A 3 18.01 -32.48 -46.26
N GLY A 4 18.74 -32.70 -45.16
CA GLY A 4 20.18 -32.47 -45.07
C GLY A 4 21.00 -33.51 -45.82
N LYS A 5 22.18 -33.12 -46.32
CA LYS A 5 23.09 -34.01 -47.07
C LYS A 5 23.99 -34.90 -46.22
N ASP A 6 24.19 -34.58 -44.95
CA ASP A 6 25.13 -35.28 -44.08
C ASP A 6 24.38 -36.34 -43.26
N GLU A 7 24.82 -37.60 -43.31
CA GLU A 7 24.12 -38.74 -42.68
C GLU A 7 23.91 -38.58 -41.15
N ASN A 8 24.85 -37.90 -40.48
CA ASN A 8 24.78 -37.68 -39.04
C ASN A 8 23.98 -36.42 -38.71
N LEU A 9 24.22 -35.33 -39.45
CA LEU A 9 23.61 -34.04 -39.16
C LEU A 9 22.18 -33.91 -39.73
N LYS A 10 21.76 -34.71 -40.71
CA LYS A 10 20.40 -34.62 -41.29
C LYS A 10 19.28 -34.92 -40.29
N LYS A 11 19.57 -35.63 -39.19
CA LYS A 11 18.62 -35.88 -38.09
C LYS A 11 18.39 -34.64 -37.22
N GLU A 12 19.29 -33.66 -37.28
CA GLU A 12 19.14 -32.38 -36.57
C GLU A 12 18.29 -31.42 -37.41
N ILE A 13 17.04 -31.25 -37.01
CA ILE A 13 16.09 -30.35 -37.70
C ILE A 13 16.28 -28.92 -37.20
N ILE A 14 16.46 -27.97 -38.13
CA ILE A 14 16.43 -26.53 -37.85
C ILE A 14 15.18 -25.93 -38.51
N ILE A 15 14.44 -25.11 -37.77
CA ILE A 15 13.30 -24.34 -38.32
C ILE A 15 13.79 -22.93 -38.59
N ILE A 16 13.56 -22.42 -39.80
CA ILE A 16 13.74 -21.02 -40.16
C ILE A 16 12.36 -20.45 -40.47
N GLU A 17 11.98 -19.42 -39.75
CA GLU A 17 10.63 -18.87 -39.74
C GLU A 17 10.62 -17.37 -40.03
N SER A 18 9.55 -16.91 -40.68
CA SER A 18 9.17 -15.50 -40.75
C SER A 18 7.66 -15.37 -40.93
N PHE A 19 7.06 -14.30 -40.41
CA PHE A 19 5.65 -14.02 -40.59
C PHE A 19 5.37 -13.26 -41.89
N TYR A 20 4.13 -13.35 -42.39
CA TYR A 20 3.72 -12.68 -43.63
C TYR A 20 2.46 -11.80 -43.52
N ASP A 21 1.83 -11.74 -42.34
CA ASP A 21 0.70 -10.82 -42.11
C ASP A 21 1.17 -9.37 -41.96
N SER A 22 0.23 -8.43 -42.07
CA SER A 22 0.46 -6.99 -41.93
C SER A 22 -0.52 -6.37 -40.94
N ILE A 23 -0.16 -5.19 -40.42
CA ILE A 23 -1.00 -4.44 -39.48
C ILE A 23 -1.04 -2.96 -39.86
N SER A 24 -2.16 -2.32 -39.55
CA SER A 24 -2.39 -0.89 -39.71
C SER A 24 -3.46 -0.43 -38.74
N VAL A 25 -3.34 0.82 -38.28
CA VAL A 25 -4.42 1.52 -37.56
C VAL A 25 -5.73 1.58 -38.35
N VAL A 26 -5.66 1.40 -39.68
CA VAL A 26 -6.83 1.21 -40.55
C VAL A 26 -6.70 -0.20 -41.15
N PRO A 27 -7.31 -1.25 -40.56
CA PRO A 27 -7.10 -2.63 -40.99
C PRO A 27 -7.40 -2.91 -42.47
N SER A 28 -8.33 -2.16 -43.07
CA SER A 28 -8.64 -2.26 -44.51
C SER A 28 -7.52 -1.72 -45.42
N ILE A 29 -6.55 -0.96 -44.87
CA ILE A 29 -5.41 -0.37 -45.57
C ILE A 29 -4.13 -0.72 -44.79
N ALA A 30 -3.67 -1.97 -44.98
CA ALA A 30 -2.45 -2.49 -44.37
C ALA A 30 -1.46 -3.01 -45.43
N PRO A 31 -0.74 -2.12 -46.15
CA PRO A 31 0.11 -2.54 -47.26
C PRO A 31 1.31 -3.38 -46.79
N GLY A 32 1.81 -3.18 -45.56
CA GLY A 32 2.74 -4.09 -44.88
C GLY A 32 4.12 -4.21 -45.54
N ALA A 33 4.60 -3.19 -46.23
CA ALA A 33 5.83 -3.26 -46.99
C ALA A 33 7.06 -3.56 -46.12
N ASP A 34 7.25 -2.85 -45.00
CA ASP A 34 8.36 -3.09 -44.08
C ASP A 34 8.21 -4.46 -43.40
N GLY A 35 7.00 -4.80 -42.95
CA GLY A 35 6.68 -6.10 -42.36
C GLY A 35 6.97 -7.29 -43.29
N SER A 36 6.85 -7.10 -44.61
CA SER A 36 7.12 -8.14 -45.62
C SER A 36 8.61 -8.43 -45.86
N CYS A 37 9.52 -7.65 -45.28
CA CYS A 37 10.95 -7.80 -45.51
C CYS A 37 11.48 -9.16 -44.98
N GLY A 38 11.02 -9.60 -43.81
CA GLY A 38 11.39 -10.90 -43.23
C GLY A 38 11.04 -12.07 -44.15
N ILE A 39 9.78 -12.16 -44.59
CA ILE A 39 9.31 -13.24 -45.47
C ILE A 39 10.00 -13.21 -46.84
N SER A 40 10.28 -12.02 -47.37
CA SER A 40 11.03 -11.85 -48.62
C SER A 40 12.43 -12.45 -48.51
N VAL A 41 13.13 -12.20 -47.39
CA VAL A 41 14.45 -12.78 -47.12
C VAL A 41 14.38 -14.28 -46.87
N LEU A 42 13.32 -14.78 -46.21
CA LEU A 42 13.10 -16.23 -46.03
C LEU A 42 13.02 -16.97 -47.37
N LEU A 43 12.29 -16.42 -48.34
CA LEU A 43 12.16 -16.98 -49.69
C LEU A 43 13.50 -16.96 -50.44
N ASP A 44 14.28 -15.87 -50.35
CA ASP A 44 15.61 -15.79 -50.94
C ASP A 44 16.61 -16.78 -50.29
N ILE A 45 16.52 -16.99 -48.97
CA ILE A 45 17.31 -18.02 -48.27
C ILE A 45 16.92 -19.42 -48.75
N LEU A 46 15.62 -19.70 -48.96
CA LEU A 46 15.15 -20.97 -49.50
C LEU A 46 15.74 -21.24 -50.88
N ASP A 47 15.69 -20.27 -51.79
CA ASP A 47 16.28 -20.37 -53.13
C ASP A 47 17.79 -20.57 -53.08
N TYR A 48 18.48 -19.92 -52.14
CA TYR A 48 19.90 -20.12 -51.91
C TYR A 48 20.22 -21.53 -51.45
N PHE A 49 19.50 -22.09 -50.48
CA PHE A 49 19.74 -23.47 -50.01
C PHE A 49 19.32 -24.52 -51.03
N LYS A 50 18.36 -24.23 -51.92
CA LYS A 50 18.06 -25.09 -53.07
C LYS A 50 19.28 -25.25 -53.98
N LYS A 51 20.03 -24.15 -54.20
CA LYS A 51 21.29 -24.15 -54.97
C LYS A 51 22.51 -24.65 -54.16
N HIS A 52 22.47 -24.49 -52.84
CA HIS A 52 23.56 -24.84 -51.92
C HIS A 52 23.06 -25.71 -50.76
N PRO A 53 22.71 -26.99 -50.99
CA PRO A 53 22.02 -27.80 -49.99
C PRO A 53 22.76 -27.87 -48.64
N PRO A 54 22.04 -27.79 -47.52
CA PRO A 54 22.60 -27.78 -46.17
C PRO A 54 23.06 -29.19 -45.73
N LYS A 55 23.94 -29.26 -44.72
CA LYS A 55 24.25 -30.54 -44.06
C LYS A 55 23.14 -31.03 -43.13
N ARG A 56 22.49 -30.12 -42.39
CA ARG A 56 21.32 -30.39 -41.52
C ARG A 56 20.00 -30.23 -42.28
N SER A 57 18.94 -30.88 -41.80
CA SER A 57 17.61 -30.71 -42.38
C SER A 57 16.97 -29.38 -41.95
N ILE A 58 16.30 -28.70 -42.89
CA ILE A 58 15.67 -27.39 -42.66
C ILE A 58 14.17 -27.46 -42.91
N ILE A 59 13.38 -26.87 -42.00
CA ILE A 59 11.98 -26.52 -42.24
C ILE A 59 11.91 -25.00 -42.43
N PHE A 60 11.44 -24.58 -43.61
CA PHE A 60 11.04 -23.20 -43.86
C PHE A 60 9.58 -23.06 -43.43
N LEU A 61 9.31 -22.13 -42.51
CA LEU A 61 7.98 -21.91 -41.93
C LEU A 61 7.55 -20.46 -42.18
N ALA A 62 6.35 -20.28 -42.71
CA ALA A 62 5.74 -18.96 -42.83
C ALA A 62 4.48 -18.90 -41.95
N THR A 63 4.45 -18.00 -40.98
CA THR A 63 3.34 -17.84 -40.01
C THR A 63 2.45 -16.64 -40.38
N SER A 64 1.20 -16.68 -39.93
CA SER A 64 0.26 -15.55 -40.03
C SER A 64 -0.13 -15.07 -38.64
N SER A 65 -0.85 -13.95 -38.56
CA SER A 65 -1.35 -13.39 -37.30
C SER A 65 -0.24 -13.13 -36.26
N HIS A 66 0.96 -12.76 -36.70
CA HIS A 66 2.03 -12.25 -35.84
C HIS A 66 1.55 -11.02 -35.06
N TYR A 67 0.92 -10.07 -35.75
CA TYR A 67 0.47 -8.82 -35.13
C TYR A 67 -0.76 -8.98 -34.23
N GLN A 68 -1.41 -10.15 -34.22
CA GLN A 68 -2.54 -10.49 -33.36
C GLN A 68 -2.09 -11.36 -32.19
N SER A 69 -1.22 -10.81 -31.32
CA SER A 69 -0.62 -11.54 -30.19
C SER A 69 0.00 -12.88 -30.61
N LEU A 70 0.81 -12.89 -31.68
CA LEU A 70 1.60 -14.06 -32.11
C LEU A 70 0.74 -15.33 -32.34
N LYS A 71 -0.49 -15.16 -32.87
CA LYS A 71 -1.49 -16.24 -32.86
C LYS A 71 -1.12 -17.41 -33.77
N GLY A 72 -0.53 -17.14 -34.93
CA GLY A 72 -0.17 -18.22 -35.87
C GLY A 72 0.91 -19.14 -35.31
N ILE A 73 1.98 -18.58 -34.75
CA ILE A 73 3.03 -19.39 -34.14
C ILE A 73 2.53 -20.13 -32.90
N ASP A 74 1.64 -19.55 -32.11
CA ASP A 74 0.97 -20.21 -30.99
C ASP A 74 0.19 -21.45 -31.43
N LYS A 75 -0.58 -21.36 -32.52
CA LYS A 75 -1.27 -22.54 -33.09
C LYS A 75 -0.27 -23.58 -33.61
N PHE A 76 0.81 -23.16 -34.26
CA PHE A 76 1.85 -24.08 -34.75
C PHE A 76 2.54 -24.82 -33.60
N VAL A 77 2.97 -24.11 -32.56
CA VAL A 77 3.63 -24.67 -31.37
C VAL A 77 2.74 -25.72 -30.70
N ASN A 78 1.46 -25.39 -30.50
CA ASN A 78 0.51 -26.30 -29.85
C ASN A 78 0.17 -27.54 -30.69
N ARG A 79 0.29 -27.44 -32.01
CA ARG A 79 0.05 -28.55 -32.94
C ARG A 79 1.27 -29.46 -33.11
N HIS A 80 2.50 -28.93 -33.03
CA HIS A 80 3.69 -29.65 -33.46
C HIS A 80 4.80 -29.81 -32.40
N LEU A 81 4.97 -28.86 -31.48
CA LEU A 81 6.21 -28.70 -30.70
C LEU A 81 6.11 -29.04 -29.21
N ARG A 82 4.91 -29.11 -28.63
CA ARG A 82 4.76 -29.37 -27.18
C ARG A 82 5.44 -30.68 -26.77
N ASN A 83 6.22 -30.61 -25.68
CA ASN A 83 7.12 -31.70 -25.29
C ASN A 83 6.82 -32.30 -23.90
N MET A 84 5.85 -31.74 -23.17
CA MET A 84 5.46 -32.16 -21.82
C MET A 84 4.03 -32.77 -21.80
N GLU A 85 3.76 -33.74 -20.93
CA GLU A 85 2.41 -34.29 -20.71
C GLU A 85 1.49 -33.28 -19.99
N PRO A 86 0.17 -33.24 -20.29
CA PRO A 86 -0.57 -34.10 -21.23
C PRO A 86 -0.51 -33.63 -22.69
N PHE A 87 0.21 -32.55 -23.00
CA PHE A 87 0.23 -31.98 -24.36
C PHE A 87 0.95 -32.88 -25.36
N LYS A 88 2.05 -33.49 -24.94
CA LYS A 88 2.85 -34.42 -25.76
C LYS A 88 2.02 -35.59 -26.27
N SER A 89 1.20 -36.23 -25.43
CA SER A 89 0.34 -37.35 -25.84
C SER A 89 -0.82 -36.96 -26.77
N ARG A 90 -1.20 -35.67 -26.81
CA ARG A 90 -2.21 -35.15 -27.75
C ARG A 90 -1.66 -35.00 -29.18
N ILE A 91 -0.35 -34.80 -29.34
CA ILE A 91 0.30 -34.66 -30.65
C ILE A 91 0.74 -36.05 -31.16
N LYS A 92 -0.18 -36.78 -31.81
CA LYS A 92 0.08 -38.19 -32.20
C LYS A 92 0.81 -38.39 -33.53
N LYS A 93 0.60 -37.54 -34.54
CA LYS A 93 1.08 -37.79 -35.93
C LYS A 93 1.98 -36.69 -36.52
N GLU A 94 1.89 -35.47 -36.01
CA GLU A 94 2.52 -34.30 -36.65
C GLU A 94 3.64 -33.67 -35.79
N ARG A 95 4.22 -34.44 -34.88
CA ARG A 95 5.21 -33.93 -33.93
C ARG A 95 6.53 -33.62 -34.62
N ILE A 96 7.12 -32.49 -34.28
CA ILE A 96 8.43 -32.05 -34.78
C ILE A 96 9.34 -31.80 -33.56
N GLU A 97 10.56 -32.33 -33.59
CA GLU A 97 11.56 -32.12 -32.52
C GLU A 97 12.76 -31.34 -33.06
N PRO A 98 12.64 -30.01 -33.23
CA PRO A 98 13.73 -29.19 -33.76
C PRO A 98 14.85 -29.00 -32.73
N LYS A 99 16.09 -28.95 -33.20
CA LYS A 99 17.26 -28.60 -32.39
C LYS A 99 17.36 -27.10 -32.13
N LEU A 100 16.90 -26.29 -33.08
CA LEU A 100 16.92 -24.83 -33.01
C LEU A 100 15.80 -24.26 -33.90
N PHE A 101 15.11 -23.27 -33.38
CA PHE A 101 14.22 -22.39 -34.12
C PHE A 101 14.89 -21.04 -34.38
N ILE A 102 14.80 -20.54 -35.61
CA ILE A 102 15.39 -19.27 -36.05
C ILE A 102 14.28 -18.41 -36.65
N GLY A 103 13.88 -17.34 -35.95
CA GLY A 103 12.95 -16.33 -36.49
C GLY A 103 13.67 -15.24 -37.28
N LEU A 104 13.04 -14.74 -38.34
CA LEU A 104 13.49 -13.60 -39.13
C LEU A 104 12.45 -12.48 -39.02
N ASP A 105 12.82 -11.41 -38.32
CA ASP A 105 11.97 -10.23 -38.14
C ASP A 105 12.74 -8.99 -38.59
N LEU A 106 12.68 -8.74 -39.90
CA LEU A 106 13.56 -7.79 -40.58
C LEU A 106 12.77 -6.57 -41.08
N THR A 107 13.42 -5.41 -41.06
CA THR A 107 12.93 -4.13 -41.60
C THR A 107 13.99 -3.50 -42.51
N SER A 108 13.55 -2.60 -43.38
CA SER A 108 14.40 -1.92 -44.37
C SER A 108 15.13 -0.69 -43.80
N GLU A 109 14.83 -0.28 -42.57
CA GLU A 109 15.31 0.98 -41.99
C GLU A 109 16.82 0.98 -41.70
N SER A 110 17.40 -0.18 -41.38
CA SER A 110 18.84 -0.35 -41.08
C SER A 110 19.38 -1.59 -41.81
N ASP A 111 20.70 -1.70 -41.95
CA ASP A 111 21.38 -2.88 -42.52
C ASP A 111 22.12 -3.71 -41.45
N GLU A 112 21.97 -3.35 -40.17
CA GLU A 112 22.49 -4.05 -39.00
C GLU A 112 21.45 -5.05 -38.46
N ILE A 113 21.92 -6.19 -37.96
CA ILE A 113 21.08 -7.27 -37.45
C ILE A 113 21.53 -7.58 -36.02
N VAL A 114 20.61 -7.81 -35.11
CA VAL A 114 20.88 -8.33 -33.77
C VAL A 114 20.42 -9.77 -33.66
N ILE A 115 21.24 -10.62 -33.02
CA ILE A 115 20.80 -11.95 -32.57
C ILE A 115 20.19 -11.83 -31.18
N TRP A 116 18.95 -12.31 -31.03
CA TRP A 116 18.19 -12.31 -29.77
C TRP A 116 17.71 -13.72 -29.42
N HIS A 117 17.52 -13.99 -28.12
CA HIS A 117 17.09 -15.31 -27.63
C HIS A 117 15.58 -15.38 -27.33
N ASN A 118 14.80 -14.39 -27.79
CA ASN A 118 13.33 -14.38 -27.68
C ASN A 118 12.81 -14.51 -26.25
N SER A 119 13.53 -13.94 -25.28
CA SER A 119 13.04 -13.84 -23.92
C SER A 119 13.68 -12.63 -23.23
N TYR A 120 13.00 -12.15 -22.20
CA TYR A 120 13.46 -11.08 -21.33
C TYR A 120 13.92 -11.62 -19.96
N GLU A 121 14.01 -12.95 -19.82
CA GLU A 121 14.46 -13.61 -18.60
C GLU A 121 15.99 -13.74 -18.56
N PHE A 122 16.61 -13.17 -17.53
CA PHE A 122 18.07 -13.10 -17.39
C PHE A 122 18.77 -14.47 -17.38
N TYR A 123 18.14 -15.52 -16.83
CA TYR A 123 18.79 -16.83 -16.74
C TYR A 123 18.97 -17.50 -18.11
N LEU A 124 18.08 -17.23 -19.08
CA LEU A 124 18.20 -17.74 -20.44
C LEU A 124 19.38 -17.11 -21.20
N GLN A 125 19.80 -15.90 -20.84
CA GLN A 125 21.01 -15.30 -21.41
C GLN A 125 22.23 -16.19 -21.23
N LYS A 126 22.39 -16.82 -20.06
CA LYS A 126 23.51 -17.75 -19.79
C LYS A 126 23.44 -19.00 -20.67
N VAL A 127 22.23 -19.50 -20.94
CA VAL A 127 21.98 -20.68 -21.77
C VAL A 127 22.35 -20.43 -23.23
N PHE A 128 21.97 -19.26 -23.78
CA PHE A 128 22.17 -18.93 -25.19
C PHE A 128 23.48 -18.19 -25.50
N ALA A 129 24.17 -17.63 -24.50
CA ALA A 129 25.41 -16.86 -24.71
C ALA A 129 26.49 -17.62 -25.49
N PRO A 130 26.77 -18.92 -25.25
CA PRO A 130 27.77 -19.64 -26.03
C PRO A 130 27.37 -19.81 -27.51
N LEU A 131 26.06 -20.01 -27.79
CA LEU A 131 25.54 -20.07 -29.15
C LEU A 131 25.71 -18.71 -29.85
N ALA A 132 25.34 -17.62 -29.17
CA ALA A 132 25.51 -16.25 -29.68
C ALA A 132 26.97 -15.96 -30.05
N LYS A 133 27.92 -16.33 -29.18
CA LYS A 133 29.37 -16.17 -29.44
C LYS A 133 29.82 -16.87 -30.73
N LYS A 134 29.27 -18.04 -31.05
CA LYS A 134 29.59 -18.73 -32.31
C LYS A 134 29.07 -17.97 -33.53
N PHE A 135 27.82 -17.51 -33.50
CA PHE A 135 27.26 -16.70 -34.59
C PHE A 135 28.07 -15.41 -34.83
N ILE A 136 28.49 -14.73 -33.75
CA ILE A 136 29.38 -13.57 -33.84
C ILE A 136 30.72 -13.95 -34.50
N ALA A 137 31.34 -15.04 -34.06
CA ALA A 137 32.60 -15.53 -34.63
C ALA A 137 32.47 -15.96 -36.10
N TYR A 138 31.32 -16.50 -36.52
CA TYR A 138 31.06 -16.79 -37.94
C TYR A 138 30.98 -15.51 -38.76
N SER A 139 30.23 -14.51 -38.28
CA SER A 139 30.10 -13.21 -38.94
C SER A 139 31.48 -12.57 -39.16
N GLU A 140 32.35 -12.57 -38.14
CA GLU A 140 33.68 -11.96 -38.18
C GLU A 140 34.58 -12.51 -39.31
N ARG A 141 34.35 -13.75 -39.75
CA ARG A 141 35.16 -14.40 -40.79
C ARG A 141 34.87 -13.89 -42.21
N PHE A 142 33.67 -13.38 -42.48
CA PHE A 142 33.26 -13.08 -43.86
C PHE A 142 32.60 -11.72 -44.09
N TYR A 143 32.15 -10.98 -43.06
CA TYR A 143 31.39 -9.74 -43.29
C TYR A 143 32.12 -8.71 -44.19
N ARG A 144 33.44 -8.54 -44.01
CA ARG A 144 34.24 -7.64 -44.86
C ARG A 144 34.29 -8.08 -46.32
N ARG A 145 34.31 -9.40 -46.57
CA ARG A 145 34.39 -9.97 -47.92
C ARG A 145 33.09 -9.79 -48.71
N ILE A 146 31.97 -9.64 -48.02
CA ILE A 146 30.66 -9.41 -48.65
C ILE A 146 30.27 -7.92 -48.67
N GLY A 147 31.23 -7.02 -48.44
CA GLY A 147 31.03 -5.57 -48.62
C GLY A 147 30.55 -4.79 -47.40
N TYR A 148 30.48 -5.39 -46.21
CA TYR A 148 30.18 -4.65 -44.99
C TYR A 148 31.45 -3.96 -44.44
N PRO A 149 31.41 -2.63 -44.19
CA PRO A 149 32.56 -1.91 -43.61
C PRO A 149 32.76 -2.17 -42.11
N TYR A 150 31.79 -2.82 -41.47
CA TYR A 150 31.69 -3.01 -40.02
C TYR A 150 30.98 -4.34 -39.74
N GLN A 151 31.14 -4.86 -38.52
CA GLN A 151 30.44 -6.07 -38.09
C GLN A 151 28.93 -5.82 -38.11
N PRO A 152 28.15 -6.48 -39.00
CA PRO A 152 26.72 -6.21 -39.14
C PRO A 152 25.88 -6.95 -38.08
N LEU A 153 26.42 -8.03 -37.51
CA LEU A 153 25.74 -8.81 -36.47
C LEU A 153 26.12 -8.33 -35.07
N LEU A 154 25.13 -7.81 -34.36
CA LEU A 154 25.20 -7.37 -32.97
C LEU A 154 24.76 -8.52 -32.04
N ASN A 155 25.37 -8.60 -30.86
CA ASN A 155 25.03 -9.61 -29.86
C ASN A 155 23.99 -9.05 -28.88
N GLY A 156 22.71 -9.38 -29.09
CA GLY A 156 21.62 -9.00 -28.18
C GLY A 156 21.48 -9.92 -26.97
N ILE A 157 22.05 -11.14 -27.05
CA ILE A 157 21.96 -12.16 -25.99
C ILE A 157 22.96 -11.88 -24.88
N SER A 158 24.19 -11.50 -25.25
CA SER A 158 25.24 -11.06 -24.33
C SER A 158 25.89 -9.80 -24.91
N PRO A 159 25.23 -8.63 -24.75
CA PRO A 159 25.73 -7.36 -25.25
C PRO A 159 27.09 -7.00 -24.66
N LYS A 160 27.83 -6.13 -25.37
CA LYS A 160 29.09 -5.57 -24.87
C LYS A 160 28.83 -4.80 -23.57
N LYS A 161 29.83 -4.74 -22.69
CA LYS A 161 29.76 -4.02 -21.40
C LYS A 161 29.24 -2.60 -21.62
N GLY A 162 28.18 -2.23 -20.89
CA GLY A 162 27.53 -0.91 -20.99
C GLY A 162 26.43 -0.81 -22.05
N LEU A 163 26.03 -1.92 -22.68
CA LEU A 163 24.84 -2.01 -23.52
C LEU A 163 23.91 -3.10 -22.96
N THR A 164 22.62 -2.95 -23.24
CA THR A 164 21.57 -3.93 -22.96
C THR A 164 20.88 -4.30 -24.27
N TRP A 165 20.00 -5.30 -24.26
CA TRP A 165 19.22 -5.62 -25.47
C TRP A 165 18.37 -4.42 -25.91
N SER A 166 17.86 -3.64 -24.96
CA SER A 166 17.09 -2.40 -25.19
C SER A 166 17.90 -1.27 -25.81
N SER A 167 19.23 -1.40 -25.94
CA SER A 167 20.05 -0.48 -26.71
C SER A 167 19.85 -0.60 -28.22
N PHE A 168 19.40 -1.77 -28.71
CA PHE A 168 19.34 -2.06 -30.14
C PHE A 168 18.00 -1.70 -30.79
N HIS A 169 16.97 -1.37 -30.01
CA HIS A 169 15.65 -1.03 -30.52
C HIS A 169 15.05 0.13 -29.73
N MET A 170 14.23 0.94 -30.39
CA MET A 170 13.53 2.07 -29.75
C MET A 170 12.49 1.62 -28.72
N ASN A 171 11.83 0.50 -28.99
CA ASN A 171 10.82 -0.10 -28.11
C ASN A 171 11.07 -1.61 -28.01
N PRO A 172 10.55 -2.27 -26.96
CA PRO A 172 10.52 -3.73 -26.93
C PRO A 172 9.81 -4.29 -28.16
N ILE A 173 10.40 -5.31 -28.76
CA ILE A 173 9.88 -6.00 -29.95
C ILE A 173 9.42 -7.38 -29.51
N ARG A 174 8.28 -7.81 -30.06
CA ARG A 174 7.76 -9.15 -29.83
C ARG A 174 8.04 -10.03 -31.04
N THR A 175 8.62 -11.20 -30.84
CA THR A 175 8.90 -12.15 -31.93
C THR A 175 8.18 -13.47 -31.73
N ASP A 176 7.93 -14.17 -32.84
CA ASP A 176 7.28 -15.49 -32.83
C ASP A 176 8.05 -16.52 -31.99
N GLY A 177 9.37 -16.38 -31.94
CA GLY A 177 10.25 -17.24 -31.13
C GLY A 177 9.99 -17.18 -29.62
N GLU A 178 9.27 -16.18 -29.12
CA GLU A 178 8.89 -16.09 -27.70
C GLU A 178 7.94 -17.21 -27.28
N ILE A 179 6.98 -17.56 -28.14
CA ILE A 179 6.06 -18.66 -27.85
C ILE A 179 6.79 -20.00 -28.00
N VAL A 180 7.74 -20.09 -28.93
CA VAL A 180 8.54 -21.28 -29.18
C VAL A 180 9.44 -21.60 -27.98
N ILE A 181 10.15 -20.60 -27.42
CA ILE A 181 11.01 -20.82 -26.25
C ILE A 181 10.21 -21.27 -25.04
N LEU A 182 9.00 -20.72 -24.84
CA LEU A 182 8.09 -21.13 -23.77
C LEU A 182 7.57 -22.57 -23.94
N SER A 183 7.62 -23.13 -25.15
CA SER A 183 7.26 -24.53 -25.40
C SER A 183 8.39 -25.53 -25.12
N GLY A 184 9.55 -25.06 -24.64
CA GLY A 184 10.71 -25.90 -24.33
C GLY A 184 11.59 -26.19 -25.56
N VAL A 185 11.46 -25.41 -26.63
CA VAL A 185 12.29 -25.51 -27.83
C VAL A 185 13.29 -24.34 -27.87
N PRO A 186 14.61 -24.57 -28.01
CA PRO A 186 15.57 -23.48 -28.14
C PRO A 186 15.27 -22.60 -29.36
N ALA A 187 15.08 -21.30 -29.15
CA ALA A 187 14.75 -20.35 -30.21
C ALA A 187 15.68 -19.12 -30.16
N ILE A 188 16.10 -18.67 -31.33
CA ILE A 188 16.77 -17.38 -31.55
C ILE A 188 16.05 -16.62 -32.67
N SER A 189 16.16 -15.30 -32.69
CA SER A 189 15.67 -14.49 -33.80
C SER A 189 16.74 -13.52 -34.26
N PHE A 190 16.78 -13.31 -35.58
CA PHE A 190 17.54 -12.24 -36.21
C PHE A 190 16.59 -11.08 -36.46
N ILE A 191 16.88 -9.94 -35.83
CA ILE A 191 16.05 -8.74 -35.89
C ILE A 191 16.87 -7.60 -36.45
N THR A 192 16.31 -6.75 -37.31
CA THR A 192 16.99 -5.54 -37.76
C THR A 192 17.22 -4.60 -36.56
N ALA A 193 18.46 -4.15 -36.37
CA ALA A 193 18.88 -3.37 -35.21
C ALA A 193 19.05 -1.88 -35.51
N ASN A 194 18.98 -1.06 -34.47
CA ASN A 194 19.10 0.40 -34.48
C ASN A 194 18.06 1.06 -35.40
N GLU A 195 16.83 0.59 -35.31
CA GLU A 195 15.67 1.01 -36.11
C GLU A 195 14.47 1.36 -35.22
N GLY A 196 13.45 2.02 -35.79
CA GLY A 196 12.31 2.56 -35.05
C GLY A 196 10.95 2.00 -35.46
N ARG A 197 10.88 1.14 -36.50
CA ARG A 197 9.61 0.66 -37.09
C ARG A 197 8.63 1.80 -37.37
N TRP A 198 9.13 2.92 -37.90
CA TRP A 198 8.39 4.19 -38.01
C TRP A 198 7.11 4.11 -38.84
N ARG A 199 7.03 3.11 -39.71
CA ARG A 199 5.92 2.93 -40.66
C ARG A 199 5.05 1.73 -40.31
N ILE A 200 5.53 0.77 -39.51
CA ILE A 200 4.72 -0.39 -39.14
C ILE A 200 3.50 0.09 -38.37
N ASP A 201 2.36 -0.57 -38.58
CA ASP A 201 1.07 -0.18 -38.00
C ASP A 201 0.51 1.14 -38.56
N THR A 202 0.90 1.51 -39.78
CA THR A 202 0.38 2.71 -40.44
C THR A 202 0.02 2.46 -41.91
N PRO A 203 -0.92 3.24 -42.48
CA PRO A 203 -1.25 3.18 -43.91
C PRO A 203 -0.12 3.63 -44.84
N ILE A 204 0.96 4.21 -44.31
CA ILE A 204 2.10 4.71 -45.10
C ILE A 204 3.20 3.66 -45.27
N ASP A 205 3.02 2.44 -44.75
CA ASP A 205 3.93 1.31 -44.93
C ASP A 205 3.86 0.73 -46.36
N LYS A 206 4.35 1.51 -47.33
CA LYS A 206 4.30 1.22 -48.76
C LYS A 206 5.66 0.88 -49.32
N PHE A 207 5.66 0.10 -50.41
CA PHE A 207 6.87 -0.35 -51.09
C PHE A 207 7.79 0.81 -51.50
N GLU A 208 7.23 1.94 -51.97
CA GLU A 208 8.02 3.12 -52.38
C GLU A 208 8.90 3.71 -51.25
N ASN A 209 8.54 3.44 -50.00
CA ASN A 209 9.24 3.96 -48.82
C ASN A 209 10.38 3.04 -48.34
N LEU A 210 10.51 1.83 -48.90
CA LEU A 210 11.51 0.86 -48.47
C LEU A 210 12.91 1.24 -48.96
N ASN A 211 13.90 1.04 -48.09
CA ASN A 211 15.30 1.05 -48.50
C ASN A 211 15.75 -0.37 -48.87
N ILE A 212 15.47 -0.75 -50.12
CA ILE A 212 15.75 -2.11 -50.64
C ILE A 212 17.23 -2.50 -50.49
N LYS A 213 18.16 -1.54 -50.58
CA LYS A 213 19.61 -1.82 -50.44
C LYS A 213 19.96 -2.37 -49.05
N ASN A 214 19.25 -1.92 -48.01
CA ASN A 214 19.47 -2.44 -46.66
C ASN A 214 19.04 -3.90 -46.56
N ILE A 215 17.86 -4.24 -47.09
CA ILE A 215 17.34 -5.61 -47.13
C ILE A 215 18.21 -6.54 -47.96
N GLU A 216 18.67 -6.08 -49.12
CA GLU A 216 19.57 -6.83 -49.99
C GLU A 216 20.86 -7.22 -49.24
N ARG A 217 21.47 -6.27 -48.52
CA ARG A 217 22.65 -6.52 -47.69
C ARG A 217 22.37 -7.51 -46.55
N GLN A 218 21.26 -7.32 -45.84
CA GLN A 218 20.82 -8.24 -44.78
C GLN A 218 20.63 -9.66 -45.32
N SER A 219 19.98 -9.82 -46.49
CA SER A 219 19.78 -11.12 -47.13
C SER A 219 21.10 -11.80 -47.51
N ILE A 220 22.00 -11.07 -48.19
CA ILE A 220 23.33 -11.60 -48.58
C ILE A 220 24.09 -12.07 -47.34
N PHE A 221 24.06 -11.28 -46.27
CA PHE A 221 24.70 -11.61 -45.01
C PHE A 221 24.10 -12.86 -44.36
N LEU A 222 22.78 -12.92 -44.19
CA LEU A 222 22.09 -14.04 -43.54
C LEU A 222 22.27 -15.35 -44.32
N LYS A 223 22.21 -15.33 -45.66
CA LYS A 223 22.49 -16.52 -46.49
C LYS A 223 23.86 -17.13 -46.19
N LYS A 224 24.90 -16.31 -46.08
CA LYS A 224 26.27 -16.76 -45.77
C LYS A 224 26.43 -17.19 -44.32
N LEU A 225 25.82 -16.44 -43.38
CA LEU A 225 25.86 -16.74 -41.95
C LEU A 225 25.20 -18.09 -41.66
N LEU A 226 23.96 -18.27 -42.12
CA LEU A 226 23.17 -19.47 -41.89
C LEU A 226 23.82 -20.67 -42.58
N LYS A 227 24.33 -20.53 -43.81
CA LYS A 227 25.06 -21.62 -44.46
C LYS A 227 26.25 -22.07 -43.63
N LYS A 228 27.02 -21.13 -43.08
CA LYS A 228 28.17 -21.46 -42.24
C LYS A 228 27.75 -22.16 -40.94
N ALA A 229 26.71 -21.67 -40.27
CA ALA A 229 26.22 -22.25 -39.01
C ALA A 229 25.60 -23.64 -39.21
N ILE A 230 24.73 -23.80 -40.20
CA ILE A 230 23.97 -25.03 -40.46
C ILE A 230 24.89 -26.17 -40.94
N ASP A 231 26.01 -25.85 -41.58
CA ASP A 231 27.02 -26.84 -41.99
C ASP A 231 28.06 -27.18 -40.90
N ASP A 232 28.10 -26.44 -39.78
CA ASP A 232 29.12 -26.62 -38.74
C ASP A 232 28.73 -27.78 -37.80
N PRO A 233 29.45 -28.92 -37.79
CA PRO A 233 29.14 -30.02 -36.87
C PRO A 233 29.19 -29.58 -35.41
N ASP A 234 30.04 -28.60 -35.07
CA ASP A 234 30.25 -28.13 -33.71
C ASP A 234 29.28 -27.01 -33.31
N LEU A 235 28.26 -26.66 -34.11
CA LEU A 235 27.31 -25.58 -33.78
C LEU A 235 26.74 -25.72 -32.36
N PHE A 236 26.36 -26.94 -31.97
CA PHE A 236 25.80 -27.24 -30.64
C PHE A 236 26.81 -27.82 -29.64
N ALA A 237 28.09 -27.97 -30.01
CA ALA A 237 29.12 -28.46 -29.09
C ALA A 237 29.32 -27.49 -27.90
N ASN A 238 29.46 -28.01 -26.68
CA ASN A 238 29.60 -27.23 -25.44
C ASN A 238 28.44 -26.27 -25.12
N THR A 239 27.25 -26.52 -25.67
CA THR A 239 26.02 -25.73 -25.41
C THR A 239 24.97 -26.62 -24.76
N GLN A 240 24.67 -26.40 -23.47
CA GLN A 240 23.53 -27.05 -22.80
C GLN A 240 22.25 -26.23 -23.03
N LEU A 241 21.66 -26.33 -24.24
CA LEU A 241 20.40 -25.67 -24.60
C LEU A 241 19.19 -26.45 -24.03
N LYS A 242 19.08 -26.53 -22.70
CA LYS A 242 17.89 -27.09 -22.04
C LYS A 242 16.92 -25.97 -21.68
N VAL A 243 15.75 -26.00 -22.29
CA VAL A 243 14.63 -25.10 -22.00
C VAL A 243 13.41 -25.96 -21.67
N GLU A 244 12.62 -25.56 -20.68
CA GLU A 244 11.44 -26.31 -20.24
C GLU A 244 10.17 -25.77 -20.91
N ASP A 245 9.21 -26.66 -21.16
CA ASP A 245 7.87 -26.28 -21.61
C ASP A 245 7.10 -25.65 -20.45
N LYS A 246 7.03 -24.32 -20.46
CA LYS A 246 6.32 -23.50 -19.48
C LYS A 246 4.87 -23.21 -19.86
N LEU A 247 4.47 -23.45 -21.12
CA LEU A 247 3.15 -23.07 -21.63
C LEU A 247 1.99 -23.75 -20.88
N ALA A 248 0.90 -23.00 -20.71
CA ALA A 248 -0.31 -23.40 -20.02
C ALA A 248 -1.58 -23.01 -20.80
N TYR A 249 -2.65 -23.77 -20.58
CA TYR A 249 -3.97 -23.58 -21.18
C TYR A 249 -4.94 -23.01 -20.16
N LEU A 250 -5.70 -21.99 -20.57
CA LEU A 250 -6.84 -21.47 -19.84
C LEU A 250 -8.09 -21.66 -20.70
N GLU A 251 -9.04 -22.44 -20.18
CA GLU A 251 -10.37 -22.60 -20.74
C GLU A 251 -11.33 -21.72 -19.93
N VAL A 252 -11.89 -20.69 -20.56
CA VAL A 252 -12.86 -19.80 -19.91
C VAL A 252 -14.25 -20.10 -20.46
N ARG A 253 -15.18 -20.44 -19.58
CA ARG A 253 -16.59 -20.62 -19.91
C ARG A 253 -17.35 -19.33 -19.63
N ILE A 254 -17.87 -18.71 -20.67
CA ILE A 254 -18.66 -17.48 -20.63
C ILE A 254 -20.14 -17.85 -20.58
N VAL A 255 -20.81 -17.40 -19.53
CA VAL A 255 -22.21 -17.74 -19.27
C VAL A 255 -23.00 -16.51 -18.84
N THR A 256 -24.31 -16.58 -18.98
CA THR A 256 -25.26 -15.66 -18.31
C THR A 256 -25.89 -16.39 -17.13
N PHE A 257 -26.38 -15.61 -16.16
CA PHE A 257 -27.03 -16.15 -14.97
C PHE A 257 -28.48 -15.70 -14.87
N ASP A 258 -29.38 -16.68 -14.69
CA ASP A 258 -30.79 -16.45 -14.38
C ASP A 258 -31.08 -17.16 -13.04
N PRO A 259 -31.07 -16.43 -11.91
CA PRO A 259 -31.25 -17.03 -10.57
C PRO A 259 -32.63 -17.64 -10.38
N ARG A 260 -33.61 -17.33 -11.25
CA ARG A 260 -34.96 -17.94 -11.20
C ARG A 260 -34.98 -19.35 -11.80
N LYS A 261 -33.98 -19.72 -12.60
CA LYS A 261 -33.91 -21.02 -13.29
C LYS A 261 -32.81 -21.95 -12.76
N SER A 262 -31.76 -21.40 -12.16
CA SER A 262 -30.62 -22.18 -11.66
C SER A 262 -29.99 -21.51 -10.44
N PHE A 263 -29.39 -22.32 -9.57
CA PHE A 263 -28.55 -21.82 -8.47
C PHE A 263 -27.12 -21.47 -8.90
N VAL A 264 -26.71 -21.91 -10.10
CA VAL A 264 -25.37 -21.69 -10.65
C VAL A 264 -25.47 -21.17 -12.09
N PRO A 265 -24.66 -20.17 -12.49
CA PRO A 265 -24.59 -19.70 -13.87
C PRO A 265 -24.28 -20.85 -14.85
N ASN A 266 -25.18 -21.09 -15.80
CA ASN A 266 -25.08 -22.27 -16.67
C ASN A 266 -25.49 -22.04 -18.12
N LYS A 267 -26.04 -20.88 -18.49
CA LYS A 267 -26.50 -20.60 -19.86
C LYS A 267 -25.31 -20.08 -20.70
N PRO A 268 -24.78 -20.88 -21.64
CA PRO A 268 -23.60 -20.49 -22.42
C PRO A 268 -23.89 -19.31 -23.36
N VAL A 269 -22.90 -18.45 -23.55
CA VAL A 269 -22.96 -17.34 -24.52
C VAL A 269 -22.08 -17.69 -25.72
N LYS A 270 -22.68 -18.06 -26.84
CA LYS A 270 -22.00 -18.33 -28.12
C LYS A 270 -21.62 -17.02 -28.82
N GLY A 271 -20.42 -16.93 -29.36
CA GLY A 271 -19.97 -15.76 -30.13
C GLY A 271 -19.58 -14.53 -29.29
N ALA A 272 -19.41 -14.69 -27.97
CA ALA A 272 -18.85 -13.64 -27.13
C ALA A 272 -17.35 -13.48 -27.41
N LEU A 273 -16.87 -12.24 -27.39
CA LEU A 273 -15.45 -11.92 -27.44
C LEU A 273 -14.90 -11.99 -26.02
N ALA A 274 -14.17 -13.06 -25.72
CA ALA A 274 -13.44 -13.21 -24.47
C ALA A 274 -12.01 -12.69 -24.66
N PHE A 275 -11.51 -11.92 -23.70
CA PHE A 275 -10.12 -11.53 -23.66
C PHE A 275 -9.54 -11.54 -22.26
N ILE A 276 -8.21 -11.69 -22.21
CA ILE A 276 -7.47 -11.80 -20.97
C ILE A 276 -6.54 -10.63 -20.84
N ARG A 277 -6.82 -9.78 -19.87
CA ARG A 277 -5.97 -8.66 -19.52
C ARG A 277 -4.91 -9.10 -18.52
N ARG A 278 -3.67 -8.66 -18.73
CA ARG A 278 -2.52 -8.98 -17.89
C ARG A 278 -1.82 -7.69 -17.50
N ASP A 279 -1.29 -7.62 -16.28
CA ASP A 279 -0.46 -6.47 -15.85
C ASP A 279 0.95 -6.52 -16.47
N LYS A 280 1.42 -7.73 -16.78
CA LYS A 280 2.74 -8.00 -17.36
C LYS A 280 2.65 -9.13 -18.38
N ILE A 281 3.52 -9.07 -19.39
CA ILE A 281 3.69 -10.14 -20.39
C ILE A 281 4.64 -11.21 -19.85
N CYS A 282 5.69 -10.78 -19.16
CA CYS A 282 6.63 -11.61 -18.42
C CYS A 282 7.17 -10.80 -17.21
N PRO A 283 7.95 -11.37 -16.28
CA PRO A 283 8.36 -10.66 -15.07
C PRO A 283 9.03 -9.30 -15.32
N SER A 284 9.74 -9.17 -16.45
CA SER A 284 10.53 -8.03 -16.88
C SER A 284 9.89 -7.13 -17.96
N LEU A 285 8.79 -7.54 -18.59
CA LEU A 285 8.09 -6.75 -19.62
C LEU A 285 6.66 -6.40 -19.20
N SER A 286 6.41 -5.09 -19.06
CA SER A 286 5.07 -4.57 -18.72
C SER A 286 4.14 -4.68 -19.92
N TYR A 287 2.85 -4.83 -19.64
CA TYR A 287 1.85 -4.80 -20.70
C TYR A 287 1.83 -3.42 -21.40
N SER A 288 1.69 -3.43 -22.72
CA SER A 288 1.47 -2.26 -23.58
C SER A 288 0.39 -2.62 -24.59
N LYS A 289 -0.38 -1.62 -25.04
CA LYS A 289 -1.37 -1.80 -26.12
C LYS A 289 -0.73 -2.39 -27.38
N THR A 290 0.51 -2.00 -27.66
CA THR A 290 1.29 -2.57 -28.74
C THR A 290 2.80 -2.56 -28.48
N HIS A 291 3.49 -3.56 -29.01
CA HIS A 291 4.94 -3.64 -29.14
C HIS A 291 5.32 -3.62 -30.61
N CYS A 292 5.52 -2.41 -31.15
CA CYS A 292 5.89 -2.19 -32.54
C CYS A 292 4.99 -2.91 -33.57
N GLY A 293 3.67 -2.76 -33.41
CA GLY A 293 2.64 -3.34 -34.27
C GLY A 293 1.94 -4.54 -33.63
N VAL A 294 2.63 -5.37 -32.85
CA VAL A 294 2.02 -6.54 -32.20
C VAL A 294 1.03 -6.07 -31.15
N ARG A 295 -0.24 -6.48 -31.26
CA ARG A 295 -1.27 -6.27 -30.24
C ARG A 295 -1.15 -7.35 -29.16
N GLU A 296 -1.21 -6.98 -27.90
CA GLU A 296 -1.01 -7.92 -26.78
C GLU A 296 -2.30 -8.51 -26.22
N ASP A 297 -3.45 -7.93 -26.57
CA ASP A 297 -4.73 -8.46 -26.13
C ASP A 297 -4.99 -9.82 -26.78
N LEU A 298 -5.03 -10.85 -25.94
CA LEU A 298 -5.45 -12.18 -26.34
C LEU A 298 -6.96 -12.20 -26.43
N ILE A 299 -7.47 -12.29 -27.66
CA ILE A 299 -8.90 -12.31 -27.94
C ILE A 299 -9.26 -13.67 -28.52
N GLU A 300 -10.31 -14.28 -27.99
CA GLU A 300 -10.90 -15.53 -28.47
C GLU A 300 -12.42 -15.36 -28.58
N ILE A 301 -13.02 -16.01 -29.58
CA ILE A 301 -14.47 -16.05 -29.74
C ILE A 301 -14.99 -17.34 -29.11
N THR A 302 -16.05 -17.25 -28.31
CA THR A 302 -16.61 -18.43 -27.66
C THR A 302 -17.34 -19.36 -28.64
N ASP A 303 -17.16 -20.67 -28.42
CA ASP A 303 -17.86 -21.71 -29.16
C ASP A 303 -19.34 -21.87 -28.75
N GLU A 304 -20.01 -22.92 -29.25
CA GLU A 304 -21.42 -23.20 -28.94
C GLU A 304 -21.70 -23.49 -27.46
N ASN A 305 -20.68 -23.91 -26.72
CA ASN A 305 -20.76 -24.18 -25.29
C ASN A 305 -20.35 -22.96 -24.45
N GLY A 306 -20.12 -21.81 -25.09
CA GLY A 306 -19.63 -20.59 -24.45
C GLY A 306 -18.16 -20.68 -24.04
N ILE A 307 -17.36 -21.56 -24.65
CA ILE A 307 -15.98 -21.81 -24.24
C ILE A 307 -15.01 -21.03 -25.11
N ALA A 308 -14.10 -20.29 -24.48
CA ALA A 308 -12.92 -19.66 -25.11
C ALA A 308 -11.64 -20.32 -24.57
N LYS A 309 -10.71 -20.68 -25.48
CA LYS A 309 -9.47 -21.40 -25.13
C LYS A 309 -8.24 -20.57 -25.45
N PHE A 310 -7.49 -20.24 -24.42
CA PHE A 310 -6.28 -19.45 -24.50
C PHE A 310 -5.05 -20.31 -24.18
N THR A 311 -3.99 -20.20 -24.98
CA THR A 311 -2.84 -21.14 -24.96
C THR A 311 -1.49 -20.48 -24.73
N GLN A 312 -1.46 -19.16 -24.54
CA GLN A 312 -0.23 -18.36 -24.46
C GLN A 312 0.13 -17.92 -23.04
N PHE A 313 -0.20 -18.74 -22.04
CA PHE A 313 0.18 -18.48 -20.64
C PHE A 313 1.41 -19.29 -20.26
N TYR A 314 2.12 -18.85 -19.23
CA TYR A 314 3.17 -19.64 -18.60
C TYR A 314 2.87 -19.81 -17.12
N VAL A 315 3.28 -20.95 -16.56
CA VAL A 315 3.17 -21.21 -15.11
C VAL A 315 4.41 -20.64 -14.42
N GLU A 316 4.22 -19.77 -13.44
CA GLU A 316 5.29 -19.28 -12.56
C GLU A 316 5.27 -20.08 -11.25
N THR A 317 6.41 -20.66 -10.89
CA THR A 317 6.52 -21.57 -9.74
C THR A 317 6.56 -20.83 -8.40
N LEU A 318 6.95 -19.54 -8.42
CA LEU A 318 6.96 -18.68 -7.24
C LEU A 318 5.62 -17.93 -7.14
N TRP A 319 4.82 -18.24 -6.12
CA TRP A 319 3.47 -17.71 -5.95
C TRP A 319 3.39 -16.17 -5.90
N TRP A 320 4.42 -15.49 -5.40
CA TRP A 320 4.48 -14.02 -5.36
C TRP A 320 4.90 -13.36 -6.70
N LEU A 321 5.34 -14.15 -7.68
CA LEU A 321 5.67 -13.68 -9.04
C LEU A 321 4.57 -14.03 -10.06
N GLN A 322 3.53 -14.76 -9.64
CA GLN A 322 2.43 -15.12 -10.53
C GLN A 322 1.71 -13.87 -11.03
N PRO A 323 1.64 -13.65 -12.35
CA PRO A 323 0.92 -12.52 -12.90
C PRO A 323 -0.58 -12.67 -12.60
N GLN A 324 -1.17 -11.62 -12.02
CA GLN A 324 -2.61 -11.51 -11.91
C GLN A 324 -3.18 -11.26 -13.31
N MET A 325 -4.25 -11.98 -13.64
CA MET A 325 -4.93 -11.84 -14.91
C MET A 325 -6.40 -11.53 -14.66
N TRP A 326 -6.96 -10.73 -15.55
CA TRP A 326 -8.36 -10.34 -15.48
C TRP A 326 -9.08 -10.84 -16.71
N VAL A 327 -10.05 -11.73 -16.49
CA VAL A 327 -10.92 -12.26 -17.53
C VAL A 327 -12.01 -11.26 -17.82
N GLN A 328 -12.15 -10.88 -19.08
CA GLN A 328 -13.27 -10.07 -19.53
C GLN A 328 -13.89 -10.72 -20.76
N ALA A 329 -15.20 -10.56 -20.92
CA ALA A 329 -15.88 -10.97 -22.13
C ALA A 329 -17.05 -10.06 -22.42
N PHE A 330 -17.28 -9.81 -23.70
CA PHE A 330 -18.35 -8.94 -24.17
C PHE A 330 -19.08 -9.62 -25.32
N TYR A 331 -20.40 -9.47 -25.36
CA TYR A 331 -21.18 -9.85 -26.53
C TYR A 331 -21.59 -8.58 -27.27
N ILE A 332 -21.19 -8.51 -28.54
CA ILE A 332 -21.46 -7.39 -29.42
C ILE A 332 -22.60 -7.76 -30.34
N ASN A 333 -23.60 -6.89 -30.46
CA ASN A 333 -24.66 -7.05 -31.42
C ASN A 333 -24.09 -6.94 -32.84
N PRO A 334 -24.23 -7.97 -33.69
CA PRO A 334 -23.64 -7.99 -35.03
C PRO A 334 -24.23 -6.96 -35.99
N GLU A 335 -25.44 -6.43 -35.73
CA GLU A 335 -26.11 -5.50 -36.63
C GLU A 335 -25.65 -4.04 -36.42
N ASN A 336 -25.50 -3.61 -35.17
CA ASN A 336 -25.22 -2.21 -34.82
C ASN A 336 -23.88 -2.01 -34.08
N GLY A 337 -23.21 -3.08 -33.66
CA GLY A 337 -21.93 -3.00 -32.96
C GLY A 337 -22.01 -2.62 -31.48
N GLU A 338 -23.21 -2.55 -30.89
CA GLU A 338 -23.39 -2.23 -29.47
C GLU A 338 -23.01 -3.41 -28.56
N ILE A 339 -22.44 -3.10 -27.41
CA ILE A 339 -22.17 -4.09 -26.36
C ILE A 339 -23.47 -4.30 -25.58
N ILE A 340 -24.04 -5.50 -25.67
CA ILE A 340 -25.30 -5.86 -25.01
C ILE A 340 -25.12 -6.82 -23.83
N LEU A 341 -23.99 -7.55 -23.77
CA LEU A 341 -23.57 -8.29 -22.58
C LEU A 341 -22.17 -7.86 -22.16
N ALA A 342 -21.99 -7.59 -20.87
CA ALA A 342 -20.70 -7.23 -20.26
C ALA A 342 -20.45 -8.04 -18.98
N PRO A 343 -19.20 -8.08 -18.48
CA PRO A 343 -18.86 -8.79 -17.24
C PRO A 343 -19.59 -8.19 -16.04
N ASP A 344 -20.20 -9.05 -15.23
CA ASP A 344 -20.91 -8.64 -14.01
C ASP A 344 -19.93 -8.51 -12.83
N LEU A 345 -19.76 -7.29 -12.30
CA LEU A 345 -19.00 -6.98 -11.08
C LEU A 345 -19.88 -6.99 -9.81
N GLY A 346 -21.17 -7.31 -9.96
CA GLY A 346 -22.16 -7.39 -8.90
C GLY A 346 -22.08 -8.68 -8.07
N VAL A 347 -23.11 -8.89 -7.26
CA VAL A 347 -23.19 -10.02 -6.30
C VAL A 347 -23.27 -11.36 -7.02
N ASN A 348 -23.90 -11.37 -8.19
CA ASN A 348 -24.15 -12.55 -9.01
C ASN A 348 -23.01 -12.87 -10.01
N GLY A 349 -22.02 -11.97 -10.12
CA GLY A 349 -20.84 -12.10 -10.96
C GLY A 349 -19.57 -12.18 -10.13
N ASP A 350 -18.66 -11.21 -10.27
CA ASP A 350 -17.31 -11.18 -9.71
C ASP A 350 -17.21 -11.49 -8.20
N GLN A 351 -18.22 -11.13 -7.40
CA GLN A 351 -18.20 -11.43 -5.96
C GLN A 351 -18.30 -12.93 -5.64
N GLN A 352 -18.97 -13.71 -6.50
CA GLN A 352 -19.11 -15.17 -6.35
C GLN A 352 -18.25 -15.94 -7.36
N PHE A 353 -18.07 -15.38 -8.56
CA PHE A 353 -17.34 -15.93 -9.69
C PHE A 353 -16.25 -14.93 -10.10
N PRO A 354 -15.12 -14.88 -9.37
CA PRO A 354 -14.11 -13.85 -9.57
C PRO A 354 -13.58 -13.85 -10.99
N LEU A 355 -13.47 -12.67 -11.59
CA LEU A 355 -12.87 -12.45 -12.90
C LEU A 355 -11.34 -12.43 -12.82
N HIS A 356 -10.79 -12.26 -11.63
CA HIS A 356 -9.35 -12.29 -11.37
C HIS A 356 -8.85 -13.71 -11.09
N LEU A 357 -7.76 -14.11 -11.76
CA LEU A 357 -7.12 -15.40 -11.53
C LEU A 357 -5.61 -15.36 -11.78
N THR A 358 -4.90 -16.35 -11.25
CA THR A 358 -3.49 -16.65 -11.56
C THR A 358 -3.38 -17.96 -12.35
N ILE A 359 -2.30 -18.12 -13.12
CA ILE A 359 -1.99 -19.39 -13.82
C ILE A 359 -1.02 -20.20 -12.97
N ASP A 360 -1.58 -21.04 -12.11
CA ASP A 360 -0.91 -21.94 -11.17
C ASP A 360 -0.85 -23.40 -11.65
N TYR A 361 -1.70 -23.76 -12.62
CA TYR A 361 -1.73 -25.08 -13.26
C TYR A 361 -1.48 -25.00 -14.76
N LYS A 362 -0.99 -26.10 -15.35
CA LYS A 362 -0.77 -26.24 -16.80
C LYS A 362 -2.07 -26.23 -17.61
N GLU A 363 -3.16 -26.70 -17.02
CA GLU A 363 -4.50 -26.59 -17.58
C GLU A 363 -5.42 -26.05 -16.49
N LYS A 364 -5.99 -24.87 -16.73
CA LYS A 364 -6.92 -24.21 -15.80
C LYS A 364 -8.25 -23.98 -16.49
N LYS A 365 -9.33 -24.27 -15.79
CA LYS A 365 -10.69 -23.95 -16.22
C LYS A 365 -11.22 -22.83 -15.36
N TRP A 366 -11.93 -21.90 -15.98
CA TRP A 366 -12.50 -20.74 -15.32
C TRP A 366 -13.87 -20.41 -15.88
N MET A 367 -14.63 -19.59 -15.16
CA MET A 367 -15.96 -19.13 -15.58
C MET A 367 -16.02 -17.62 -15.44
N ALA A 368 -16.67 -16.96 -16.38
CA ALA A 368 -17.03 -15.54 -16.26
C ALA A 368 -18.51 -15.36 -16.56
N VAL A 369 -19.17 -14.57 -15.72
CA VAL A 369 -20.61 -14.31 -15.79
C VAL A 369 -20.85 -12.96 -16.46
N LEU A 370 -21.70 -12.96 -17.47
CA LEU A 370 -22.17 -11.76 -18.14
C LEU A 370 -23.61 -11.43 -17.75
N PHE A 371 -23.96 -10.15 -17.83
CA PHE A 371 -25.30 -9.64 -17.62
C PHE A 371 -25.76 -8.76 -18.80
N ASP A 372 -27.07 -8.65 -18.99
CA ASP A 372 -27.69 -7.74 -19.96
C ASP A 372 -27.39 -6.29 -19.59
N CYS A 373 -26.77 -5.55 -20.50
CA CYS A 373 -26.25 -4.21 -20.22
C CYS A 373 -26.52 -3.22 -21.35
N LYS A 374 -26.47 -1.94 -21.00
CA LYS A 374 -26.26 -0.82 -21.91
C LYS A 374 -24.94 -0.14 -21.55
N ALA A 375 -24.13 0.16 -22.56
CA ALA A 375 -22.86 0.86 -22.41
C ALA A 375 -23.08 2.38 -22.36
N ILE A 376 -22.48 3.05 -21.38
CA ILE A 376 -22.50 4.52 -21.25
C ILE A 376 -21.06 5.02 -21.22
N ASN A 377 -20.72 5.93 -22.13
CA ASN A 377 -19.37 6.48 -22.24
C ASN A 377 -19.14 7.64 -21.28
N LEU A 378 -17.97 7.67 -20.64
CA LEU A 378 -17.54 8.74 -19.72
C LEU A 378 -16.29 9.45 -20.27
N PHE A 379 -16.38 10.76 -20.45
CA PHE A 379 -15.30 11.57 -21.01
C PHE A 379 -14.64 12.48 -19.97
N GLY A 380 -13.32 12.62 -19.98
CA GLY A 380 -12.62 13.54 -19.09
C GLY A 380 -12.54 13.05 -17.64
N LEU A 381 -12.34 11.74 -17.45
CA LEU A 381 -12.12 11.10 -16.15
C LEU A 381 -10.74 11.45 -15.60
N ILE A 382 -10.59 12.67 -15.08
CA ILE A 382 -9.33 13.23 -14.60
C ILE A 382 -9.44 13.55 -13.11
N ASP A 383 -8.40 13.23 -12.33
CA ASP A 383 -8.14 13.86 -11.03
C ASP A 383 -7.33 15.15 -11.25
N PRO A 384 -7.95 16.33 -11.13
CA PRO A 384 -7.27 17.61 -11.35
C PRO A 384 -6.31 18.01 -10.22
N GLN A 385 -6.31 17.30 -9.08
CA GLN A 385 -5.35 17.56 -8.00
C GLN A 385 -4.01 16.84 -8.24
N TYR A 386 -4.05 15.61 -8.75
CA TYR A 386 -2.86 14.82 -9.06
C TYR A 386 -2.42 14.91 -10.51
N LEU A 387 -3.27 15.45 -11.39
CA LEU A 387 -3.04 15.56 -12.82
C LEU A 387 -2.88 14.20 -13.51
N ILE A 388 -3.68 13.23 -13.05
CA ILE A 388 -3.73 11.85 -13.58
C ILE A 388 -5.18 11.44 -13.90
N PRO A 389 -5.42 10.45 -14.78
CA PRO A 389 -6.75 9.86 -14.93
C PRO A 389 -7.28 9.22 -13.64
N LEU A 390 -8.61 9.12 -13.53
CA LEU A 390 -9.25 8.30 -12.51
C LEU A 390 -9.01 6.82 -12.82
N ASN A 391 -8.61 6.03 -11.82
CA ASN A 391 -8.26 4.62 -11.98
C ASN A 391 -9.36 3.66 -11.45
N LYS A 392 -10.41 4.22 -10.83
CA LYS A 392 -11.55 3.45 -10.32
C LYS A 392 -12.84 4.26 -10.38
N VAL A 393 -13.94 3.56 -10.63
CA VAL A 393 -15.30 4.11 -10.67
C VAL A 393 -16.22 3.17 -9.90
N ASP A 394 -17.01 3.72 -8.98
CA ASP A 394 -18.12 3.00 -8.34
C ASP A 394 -19.44 3.45 -8.99
N ILE A 395 -20.30 2.49 -9.29
CA ILE A 395 -21.62 2.72 -9.86
C ILE A 395 -22.65 2.43 -8.76
N PHE A 396 -23.60 3.34 -8.58
CA PHE A 396 -24.69 3.22 -7.62
C PHE A 396 -26.03 3.24 -8.33
N ASP A 397 -27.02 2.57 -7.75
CA ASP A 397 -28.42 2.74 -8.11
C ASP A 397 -29.00 4.07 -7.54
N LEU A 398 -30.30 4.29 -7.75
CA LEU A 398 -30.98 5.47 -7.20
C LEU A 398 -31.08 5.47 -5.67
N SER A 399 -30.98 4.30 -5.02
CA SER A 399 -30.97 4.16 -3.55
C SER A 399 -29.61 4.50 -2.92
N ASN A 400 -28.60 4.79 -3.75
CA ASN A 400 -27.19 4.97 -3.38
C ASN A 400 -26.52 3.68 -2.87
N SER A 401 -27.01 2.54 -3.35
CA SER A 401 -26.45 1.20 -3.12
C SER A 401 -25.76 0.69 -4.38
N LEU A 402 -24.90 -0.33 -4.27
CA LEU A 402 -24.37 -0.99 -5.45
C LEU A 402 -25.51 -1.70 -6.19
N PRO A 403 -25.63 -1.56 -7.52
CA PRO A 403 -26.60 -2.33 -8.30
C PRO A 403 -26.33 -3.84 -8.20
N ASP A 404 -27.39 -4.63 -8.39
CA ASP A 404 -27.28 -6.11 -8.38
C ASP A 404 -26.31 -6.63 -9.45
N ALA A 405 -26.31 -5.98 -10.63
CA ALA A 405 -25.36 -6.22 -11.71
C ALA A 405 -24.90 -4.90 -12.34
N TYR A 406 -23.58 -4.77 -12.53
CA TYR A 406 -22.94 -3.61 -13.14
C TYR A 406 -21.54 -3.97 -13.62
N GLY A 407 -20.95 -3.15 -14.48
CA GLY A 407 -19.57 -3.31 -14.92
C GLY A 407 -18.95 -1.99 -15.34
N TYR A 408 -17.63 -1.97 -15.52
CA TYR A 408 -16.95 -0.85 -16.16
C TYR A 408 -15.65 -1.29 -16.82
N TYR A 409 -15.21 -0.50 -17.78
CA TYR A 409 -13.91 -0.63 -18.43
C TYR A 409 -13.16 0.71 -18.36
N LEU A 410 -11.99 0.68 -17.74
CA LEU A 410 -11.03 1.80 -17.67
C LEU A 410 -9.70 1.35 -18.27
N GLN A 411 -8.96 2.28 -18.89
CA GLN A 411 -7.66 1.97 -19.48
C GLN A 411 -6.62 1.49 -18.45
N PHE A 412 -6.67 1.96 -17.19
CA PHE A 412 -5.80 1.48 -16.11
C PHE A 412 -6.65 1.12 -14.88
N PRO A 413 -7.27 -0.06 -14.85
CA PRO A 413 -8.13 -0.51 -13.78
C PRO A 413 -7.29 -0.96 -12.59
N GLY A 414 -7.64 -0.49 -11.39
CA GLY A 414 -7.12 -1.00 -10.12
C GLY A 414 -6.16 -0.06 -9.38
N ASP A 415 -5.79 -0.50 -8.17
CA ASP A 415 -4.89 0.21 -7.23
C ASP A 415 -3.41 0.18 -7.63
N THR A 416 -3.09 -0.32 -8.83
CA THR A 416 -1.73 -0.29 -9.36
C THR A 416 -1.36 1.13 -9.79
N LEU A 417 -1.02 1.94 -8.80
CA LEU A 417 -0.17 3.14 -8.89
C LEU A 417 1.19 2.87 -9.58
N ASN A 418 1.44 1.64 -10.04
CA ASN A 418 2.44 1.29 -11.06
C ASN A 418 2.06 1.86 -12.43
N LEU A 419 1.81 3.16 -12.49
CA LEU A 419 1.98 3.92 -13.72
C LEU A 419 3.43 3.67 -14.15
N GLY A 420 3.60 2.81 -15.15
CA GLY A 420 4.89 2.47 -15.73
C GLY A 420 5.65 3.72 -16.17
N TRP A 421 6.84 3.52 -16.71
CA TRP A 421 7.63 4.63 -17.25
C TRP A 421 7.01 5.17 -18.56
N THR A 422 5.85 5.82 -18.45
CA THR A 422 5.05 6.32 -19.58
C THR A 422 4.33 7.61 -19.23
N SER A 423 4.18 8.49 -20.22
CA SER A 423 3.36 9.70 -20.15
C SER A 423 1.97 9.50 -20.76
N TYR A 424 1.75 8.38 -21.44
CA TYR A 424 0.49 8.10 -22.11
C TYR A 424 -0.65 7.95 -21.12
N SER A 425 -1.82 8.51 -21.45
CA SER A 425 -3.02 8.44 -20.62
C SER A 425 -4.28 8.67 -21.45
N GLU A 426 -5.29 7.81 -21.32
CA GLU A 426 -6.62 8.00 -21.89
C GLU A 426 -7.62 8.31 -20.76
N PRO A 427 -8.03 9.57 -20.55
CA PRO A 427 -9.01 9.95 -19.53
C PRO A 427 -10.45 9.63 -19.97
N PHE A 428 -10.69 8.40 -20.40
CA PHE A 428 -11.94 7.88 -20.92
C PHE A 428 -12.30 6.56 -20.22
N GLY A 429 -13.59 6.28 -20.08
CA GLY A 429 -14.09 5.03 -19.54
C GLY A 429 -15.45 4.68 -20.09
N VAL A 430 -15.81 3.41 -20.00
CA VAL A 430 -17.16 2.93 -20.32
C VAL A 430 -17.72 2.26 -19.07
N ILE A 431 -18.96 2.57 -18.72
CA ILE A 431 -19.70 1.87 -17.69
C ILE A 431 -20.80 1.03 -18.33
N PHE A 432 -21.07 -0.13 -17.74
CA PHE A 432 -22.09 -1.08 -18.18
C PHE A 432 -23.12 -1.21 -17.08
N VAL A 433 -24.38 -0.96 -17.42
CA VAL A 433 -25.47 -0.94 -16.44
C VAL A 433 -26.70 -1.64 -17.02
N GLN A 434 -27.58 -2.14 -16.17
CA GLN A 434 -28.79 -2.81 -16.64
C GLN A 434 -29.67 -1.84 -17.44
N PRO A 435 -30.29 -2.27 -18.55
CA PRO A 435 -31.31 -1.49 -19.25
C PRO A 435 -32.43 -1.04 -18.30
N HIS A 436 -33.05 0.11 -18.56
CA HIS A 436 -34.13 0.66 -17.72
C HIS A 436 -33.74 1.02 -16.27
N SER A 437 -32.44 1.05 -15.94
CA SER A 437 -31.96 1.44 -14.61
C SER A 437 -31.58 2.93 -14.55
N GLY A 438 -31.74 3.52 -13.37
CA GLY A 438 -31.21 4.85 -13.05
C GLY A 438 -29.94 4.71 -12.22
N ILE A 439 -28.86 5.39 -12.64
CA ILE A 439 -27.54 5.21 -12.05
C ILE A 439 -26.90 6.52 -11.57
N LYS A 440 -26.01 6.40 -10.60
CA LYS A 440 -25.09 7.44 -10.15
C LYS A 440 -23.68 6.89 -10.19
N VAL A 441 -22.69 7.76 -10.37
CA VAL A 441 -21.31 7.34 -10.58
C VAL A 441 -20.38 8.12 -9.67
N ALA A 442 -19.42 7.45 -9.04
CA ALA A 442 -18.41 8.10 -8.22
C ALA A 442 -17.00 7.63 -8.60
N GLY A 443 -16.19 8.55 -9.10
CA GLY A 443 -14.80 8.29 -9.50
C GLY A 443 -13.79 8.48 -8.36
N GLU A 444 -12.74 7.67 -8.35
CA GLU A 444 -11.65 7.66 -7.37
C GLU A 444 -10.29 7.75 -8.05
N SER A 445 -9.33 8.36 -7.33
CA SER A 445 -7.91 8.34 -7.69
C SER A 445 -7.05 8.33 -6.42
N GLY A 446 -6.37 7.20 -6.20
CA GLY A 446 -5.48 6.99 -5.05
C GLY A 446 -6.19 6.94 -3.68
N PRO A 447 -5.43 7.00 -2.57
CA PRO A 447 -5.95 6.74 -1.22
C PRO A 447 -6.78 7.89 -0.61
N LEU A 448 -6.97 9.00 -1.32
CA LEU A 448 -7.65 10.20 -0.80
C LEU A 448 -9.18 10.23 -1.03
N GLY A 449 -9.76 9.15 -1.57
CA GLY A 449 -11.21 8.95 -1.71
C GLY A 449 -11.83 9.53 -2.98
N LYS A 450 -13.15 9.73 -2.98
CA LYS A 450 -13.94 10.19 -4.14
C LYS A 450 -13.46 11.54 -4.68
N ARG A 451 -13.27 11.62 -6.00
CA ARG A 451 -12.79 12.80 -6.75
C ARG A 451 -13.81 13.42 -7.66
N LEU A 452 -14.83 12.64 -8.01
CA LEU A 452 -15.86 12.98 -8.95
C LEU A 452 -17.14 12.30 -8.49
N LEU A 453 -18.25 13.03 -8.43
CA LEU A 453 -19.58 12.47 -8.21
C LEU A 453 -20.49 12.93 -9.36
N LEU A 454 -21.04 11.98 -10.11
CA LEU A 454 -22.05 12.21 -11.13
C LEU A 454 -23.37 11.71 -10.56
N LEU A 455 -24.20 12.64 -10.11
CA LEU A 455 -25.44 12.37 -9.38
C LEU A 455 -26.67 12.88 -10.14
N ASN A 456 -26.50 13.80 -11.09
CA ASN A 456 -27.58 14.55 -11.73
C ASN A 456 -28.43 15.30 -10.68
N SER A 457 -27.76 16.15 -9.90
CA SER A 457 -28.34 16.89 -8.78
C SER A 457 -29.07 18.14 -9.26
N LYS A 458 -30.19 18.44 -8.59
CA LYS A 458 -30.96 19.67 -8.75
C LYS A 458 -30.87 20.51 -7.49
N GLU A 459 -30.74 21.83 -7.66
CA GLU A 459 -30.73 22.76 -6.54
C GLU A 459 -32.04 22.67 -5.75
N SER A 460 -31.94 22.38 -4.45
CA SER A 460 -33.07 22.43 -3.51
C SER A 460 -32.58 22.76 -2.12
N LEU A 461 -33.42 23.46 -1.34
CA LEU A 461 -33.17 23.78 0.06
C LEU A 461 -33.83 22.78 1.01
N THR A 462 -34.82 22.03 0.53
CA THR A 462 -35.72 21.21 1.34
C THR A 462 -35.79 19.77 0.85
N ASN A 463 -35.73 19.54 -0.45
CA ASN A 463 -35.83 18.20 -1.02
C ASN A 463 -34.45 17.54 -1.07
N LYS A 464 -34.22 16.60 -0.14
CA LYS A 464 -32.96 15.85 -0.03
C LYS A 464 -32.69 14.99 -1.28
N GLU A 465 -33.71 14.40 -1.87
CA GLU A 465 -33.57 13.51 -3.04
C GLU A 465 -33.04 14.26 -4.27
N TYR A 466 -33.51 15.49 -4.49
CA TYR A 466 -33.03 16.35 -5.58
C TYR A 466 -31.54 16.66 -5.43
N VAL A 467 -31.08 16.85 -4.20
CA VAL A 467 -29.69 17.20 -3.90
C VAL A 467 -28.77 15.96 -3.87
N GLU A 468 -29.27 14.82 -3.43
CA GLU A 468 -28.55 13.53 -3.54
C GLU A 468 -28.55 12.98 -4.97
N GLY A 469 -29.27 13.62 -5.88
CA GLY A 469 -29.27 13.36 -7.30
C GLY A 469 -30.38 12.43 -7.75
N LEU A 470 -30.96 12.74 -8.91
CA LEU A 470 -31.98 11.91 -9.55
C LEU A 470 -31.39 10.73 -10.34
N GLY A 471 -30.06 10.68 -10.45
CA GLY A 471 -29.36 9.71 -11.30
C GLY A 471 -29.53 10.01 -12.79
N PHE A 472 -28.82 9.23 -13.59
CA PHE A 472 -28.90 9.21 -15.04
C PHE A 472 -29.65 7.96 -15.47
N SER A 473 -30.70 8.13 -16.27
CA SER A 473 -31.46 7.01 -16.84
C SER A 473 -30.64 6.36 -17.94
N ALA A 474 -30.38 5.05 -17.85
CA ALA A 474 -29.65 4.33 -18.88
C ALA A 474 -30.34 4.46 -20.25
N ASP A 475 -31.66 4.51 -20.29
CA ASP A 475 -32.42 4.58 -21.54
C ASP A 475 -32.27 5.92 -22.27
N GLU A 476 -32.07 7.00 -21.52
CA GLU A 476 -32.04 8.37 -22.05
C GLU A 476 -30.64 8.83 -22.49
N ILE A 477 -29.58 8.20 -21.97
CA ILE A 477 -28.21 8.62 -22.23
C ILE A 477 -27.34 7.50 -22.77
N ASP A 478 -26.49 7.85 -23.75
CA ASP A 478 -25.43 6.97 -24.25
C ASP A 478 -24.05 7.44 -23.77
N SER A 479 -23.95 8.66 -23.24
CA SER A 479 -22.69 9.30 -22.89
C SER A 479 -22.87 10.44 -21.89
N ILE A 480 -21.91 10.59 -20.98
CA ILE A 480 -21.75 11.77 -20.11
C ILE A 480 -20.54 12.56 -20.62
N TYR A 481 -20.82 13.62 -21.40
CA TYR A 481 -19.79 14.39 -22.11
C TYR A 481 -18.99 15.34 -21.21
N ASP A 482 -19.66 16.13 -20.37
CA ASP A 482 -19.04 17.22 -19.60
C ASP A 482 -18.70 16.81 -18.16
N THR A 483 -18.06 15.65 -17.99
CA THR A 483 -17.87 15.02 -16.67
C THR A 483 -17.24 15.93 -15.60
N PRO A 484 -16.18 16.74 -15.88
CA PRO A 484 -15.66 17.70 -14.92
C PRO A 484 -16.66 18.76 -14.47
N TYR A 485 -17.47 19.29 -15.40
CA TYR A 485 -18.49 20.29 -15.11
C TYR A 485 -19.64 19.69 -14.32
N GLN A 486 -20.18 18.56 -14.79
CA GLN A 486 -21.29 17.86 -14.14
C GLN A 486 -20.89 17.42 -12.74
N GLY A 487 -19.68 16.88 -12.59
CA GLY A 487 -19.15 16.48 -11.29
C GLY A 487 -18.95 17.64 -10.32
N ALA A 488 -18.37 18.74 -10.79
CA ALA A 488 -18.24 19.95 -9.96
C ALA A 488 -19.62 20.47 -9.54
N LYS A 489 -20.59 20.53 -10.45
CA LYS A 489 -21.97 20.97 -10.18
C LYS A 489 -22.66 20.09 -9.13
N ASP A 490 -22.63 18.78 -9.33
CA ASP A 490 -23.27 17.81 -8.43
C ASP A 490 -22.67 17.86 -7.03
N MET A 491 -21.33 17.89 -6.94
CA MET A 491 -20.63 18.01 -5.66
C MET A 491 -20.95 19.34 -4.96
N ILE A 492 -20.91 20.47 -5.69
CA ILE A 492 -21.25 21.80 -5.14
C ILE A 492 -22.67 21.81 -4.55
N ILE A 493 -23.66 21.26 -5.27
CA ILE A 493 -25.06 21.21 -4.81
C ILE A 493 -25.17 20.37 -3.53
N LEU A 494 -24.60 19.16 -3.56
CA LEU A 494 -24.60 18.24 -2.42
C LEU A 494 -23.92 18.82 -1.19
N ASP A 495 -22.71 19.36 -1.36
CA ASP A 495 -21.90 19.90 -0.29
C ASP A 495 -22.49 21.19 0.25
N THR A 496 -23.14 22.01 -0.58
CA THR A 496 -23.83 23.23 -0.14
C THR A 496 -24.99 22.87 0.79
N PHE A 497 -25.78 21.86 0.42
CA PHE A 497 -26.87 21.38 1.25
C PHE A 497 -26.36 20.78 2.58
N ARG A 498 -25.35 19.91 2.52
CA ARG A 498 -24.74 19.30 3.72
C ARG A 498 -24.11 20.34 4.64
N ARG A 499 -23.33 21.30 4.11
CA ARG A 499 -22.74 22.39 4.89
C ARG A 499 -23.81 23.25 5.55
N ARG A 500 -24.84 23.68 4.81
CA ARG A 500 -25.95 24.46 5.39
C ARG A 500 -26.65 23.70 6.51
N ASN A 501 -26.82 22.38 6.36
CA ASN A 501 -27.36 21.53 7.41
C ASN A 501 -26.45 21.51 8.66
N PHE A 502 -25.12 21.39 8.50
CA PHE A 502 -24.17 21.50 9.61
C PHE A 502 -24.24 22.87 10.30
N GLU A 503 -24.28 23.96 9.52
CA GLU A 503 -24.33 25.33 10.05
C GLU A 503 -25.61 25.61 10.83
N LYS A 504 -26.75 25.06 10.39
CA LYS A 504 -28.03 25.12 11.11
C LYS A 504 -27.94 24.52 12.51
N TYR A 505 -27.06 23.53 12.70
CA TYR A 505 -26.82 22.87 13.98
C TYR A 505 -25.52 23.33 14.69
N GLY A 506 -24.98 24.48 14.30
CA GLY A 506 -23.83 25.11 14.97
C GLY A 506 -22.46 24.52 14.62
N VAL A 507 -22.38 23.60 13.66
CA VAL A 507 -21.12 23.03 13.17
C VAL A 507 -20.66 23.83 11.95
N ARG A 508 -19.61 24.63 12.11
CA ARG A 508 -19.07 25.48 11.04
C ARG A 508 -17.63 25.11 10.70
N ASN A 509 -17.32 25.11 9.41
CA ASN A 509 -15.97 24.91 8.89
C ASN A 509 -15.66 26.04 7.90
N GLU A 510 -14.88 27.03 8.35
CA GLU A 510 -14.57 28.23 7.55
C GLU A 510 -13.75 27.89 6.30
N ARG A 511 -12.81 26.95 6.39
CA ARG A 511 -12.04 26.48 5.23
C ARG A 511 -12.96 25.88 4.16
N LEU A 512 -13.88 25.00 4.57
CA LEU A 512 -14.87 24.42 3.66
C LEU A 512 -15.70 25.50 2.98
N LYS A 513 -16.18 26.49 3.74
CA LYS A 513 -16.95 27.62 3.21
C LYS A 513 -16.17 28.40 2.16
N MET A 514 -14.91 28.75 2.43
CA MET A 514 -14.06 29.46 1.47
C MET A 514 -13.81 28.66 0.17
N LEU A 515 -13.54 27.36 0.29
CA LEU A 515 -13.33 26.49 -0.87
C LEU A 515 -14.59 26.44 -1.74
N GLN A 516 -15.75 26.27 -1.11
CA GLN A 516 -17.03 26.20 -1.81
C GLN A 516 -17.43 27.54 -2.47
N GLU A 517 -17.20 28.68 -1.82
CA GLU A 517 -17.43 29.99 -2.44
C GLU A 517 -16.58 30.18 -3.70
N LYS A 518 -15.33 29.69 -3.67
CA LYS A 518 -14.43 29.72 -4.84
C LYS A 518 -14.89 28.76 -5.94
N SER A 519 -15.29 27.54 -5.62
CA SER A 519 -15.78 26.56 -6.60
C SER A 519 -17.06 27.02 -7.28
N ILE A 520 -18.03 27.58 -6.53
CA ILE A 520 -19.26 28.18 -7.07
C ILE A 520 -18.94 29.30 -8.06
N LYS A 521 -17.99 30.19 -7.72
CA LYS A 521 -17.57 31.29 -8.61
C LYS A 521 -16.96 30.77 -9.92
N LEU A 522 -16.17 29.69 -9.84
CA LEU A 522 -15.56 29.06 -11.00
C LEU A 522 -16.60 28.35 -11.88
N LEU A 523 -17.55 27.64 -11.28
CA LEU A 523 -18.63 26.97 -12.00
C LEU A 523 -19.50 27.96 -12.78
N LYS A 524 -19.84 29.12 -12.18
CA LYS A 524 -20.57 30.20 -12.86
C LYS A 524 -19.80 30.73 -14.08
N LYS A 525 -18.48 30.92 -13.96
CA LYS A 525 -17.64 31.31 -15.11
C LYS A 525 -17.63 30.24 -16.21
N ALA A 526 -17.62 28.96 -15.83
CA ALA A 526 -17.74 27.87 -16.80
C ALA A 526 -19.07 27.96 -17.56
N GLU A 527 -20.19 28.18 -16.86
CA GLU A 527 -21.51 28.37 -17.50
C GLU A 527 -21.57 29.57 -18.43
N GLU A 528 -20.95 30.69 -18.04
CA GLU A 528 -20.84 31.88 -18.91
C GLU A 528 -20.04 31.58 -20.19
N CYS A 529 -18.90 30.89 -20.07
CA CYS A 529 -18.11 30.45 -21.23
C CYS A 529 -18.90 29.48 -22.12
N ARG A 530 -19.63 28.52 -21.52
CA ARG A 530 -20.50 27.58 -22.25
C ARG A 530 -21.58 28.32 -23.04
N LYS A 531 -22.26 29.29 -22.43
CA LYS A 531 -23.26 30.14 -23.11
C LYS A 531 -22.66 30.93 -24.27
N LYS A 532 -21.41 31.38 -24.12
CA LYS A 532 -20.64 32.07 -25.17
C LYS A 532 -20.01 31.13 -26.21
N LYS A 533 -20.15 29.80 -26.07
CA LYS A 533 -19.45 28.77 -26.88
C LYS A 533 -17.92 28.87 -26.83
N ASP A 534 -17.38 29.46 -25.77
CA ASP A 534 -15.94 29.46 -25.46
C ASP A 534 -15.58 28.13 -24.78
N TRP A 535 -15.30 27.11 -25.59
CA TRP A 535 -15.01 25.76 -25.10
C TRP A 535 -13.71 25.67 -24.29
N PHE A 536 -12.70 26.46 -24.63
CA PHE A 536 -11.44 26.49 -23.89
C PHE A 536 -11.66 27.07 -22.48
N GLY A 537 -12.35 28.20 -22.39
CA GLY A 537 -12.75 28.78 -21.11
C GLY A 537 -13.66 27.85 -20.30
N PHE A 538 -14.62 27.18 -20.95
CA PHE A 538 -15.51 26.22 -20.31
C PHE A 538 -14.74 25.05 -19.68
N LEU A 539 -13.85 24.40 -20.43
CA LEU A 539 -13.06 23.27 -19.92
C LEU A 539 -12.13 23.72 -18.78
N LYS A 540 -11.43 24.86 -18.96
CA LYS A 540 -10.56 25.45 -17.95
C LYS A 540 -11.30 25.67 -16.62
N PHE A 541 -12.43 26.39 -16.64
CA PHE A 541 -13.14 26.73 -15.41
C PHE A 541 -13.86 25.52 -14.80
N SER A 542 -14.35 24.57 -15.61
CA SER A 542 -14.96 23.33 -15.12
C SER A 542 -13.96 22.46 -14.36
N ARG A 543 -12.76 22.26 -14.95
CA ARG A 543 -11.66 21.53 -14.31
C ARG A 543 -11.19 22.21 -13.02
N GLN A 544 -11.06 23.54 -13.02
CA GLN A 544 -10.71 24.30 -11.83
C GLN A 544 -11.79 24.19 -10.73
N ALA A 545 -13.07 24.25 -11.08
CA ALA A 545 -14.17 24.08 -10.14
C ALA A 545 -14.15 22.68 -9.51
N GLN A 546 -13.98 21.64 -10.32
CA GLN A 546 -13.81 20.26 -9.86
C GLN A 546 -12.59 20.10 -8.94
N ALA A 547 -11.47 20.74 -9.24
CA ALA A 547 -10.25 20.67 -8.42
C ALA A 547 -10.44 21.23 -7.02
N ILE A 548 -11.13 22.37 -6.91
CA ILE A 548 -11.43 22.98 -5.61
C ILE A 548 -12.49 22.16 -4.87
N GLU A 549 -13.55 21.71 -5.56
CA GLU A 549 -14.62 20.96 -4.91
C GLU A 549 -14.19 19.56 -4.46
N SER A 550 -13.33 18.88 -5.24
CA SER A 550 -12.73 17.60 -4.82
C SER A 550 -11.83 17.72 -3.58
N ARG A 551 -11.40 18.94 -3.21
CA ARG A 551 -10.74 19.24 -1.95
C ARG A 551 -11.73 19.62 -0.84
N ALA A 552 -12.87 20.23 -1.19
CA ALA A 552 -13.95 20.56 -0.25
C ALA A 552 -14.71 19.31 0.22
N TYR A 553 -15.01 18.38 -0.67
CA TYR A 553 -15.83 17.20 -0.38
C TYR A 553 -15.29 16.31 0.76
N PRO A 554 -13.99 15.96 0.81
CA PRO A 554 -13.42 15.29 1.97
C PRO A 554 -13.58 16.09 3.27
N ASP A 555 -13.49 17.43 3.23
CA ASP A 555 -13.69 18.27 4.40
C ASP A 555 -15.16 18.22 4.88
N VAL A 556 -16.15 18.16 3.97
CA VAL A 556 -17.58 17.93 4.31
C VAL A 556 -17.76 16.57 4.97
N LYS A 557 -17.25 15.51 4.35
CA LYS A 557 -17.35 14.13 4.87
C LYS A 557 -16.65 13.99 6.21
N ASN A 558 -15.47 14.56 6.37
CA ASN A 558 -14.72 14.56 7.62
C ASN A 558 -15.46 15.35 8.71
N THR A 559 -16.06 16.50 8.37
CA THR A 559 -16.91 17.25 9.32
C THR A 559 -18.08 16.39 9.81
N ALA A 560 -18.74 15.64 8.93
CA ALA A 560 -19.81 14.72 9.31
C ALA A 560 -19.29 13.58 10.21
N ASN A 561 -18.18 12.96 9.81
CA ASN A 561 -17.56 11.87 10.56
C ASN A 561 -17.05 12.33 11.94
N ASP A 562 -16.53 13.55 12.04
CA ASP A 562 -16.05 14.13 13.30
C ASP A 562 -17.20 14.31 14.29
N VAL A 563 -18.37 14.70 13.81
CA VAL A 563 -19.60 14.78 14.61
C VAL A 563 -20.03 13.39 15.11
N ILE A 564 -20.02 12.37 14.23
CA ILE A 564 -20.39 10.99 14.59
C ILE A 564 -19.37 10.38 15.57
N LYS A 565 -18.07 10.57 15.34
CA LYS A 565 -17.01 10.09 16.24
C LYS A 565 -17.09 10.78 17.60
N GLY A 566 -17.38 12.08 17.63
CA GLY A 566 -17.64 12.82 18.86
C GLY A 566 -18.81 12.22 19.65
N LEU A 567 -19.92 11.92 18.95
CA LEU A 567 -21.08 11.26 19.53
C LEU A 567 -20.71 9.90 20.15
N ILE A 568 -20.04 9.02 19.39
CA ILE A 568 -19.63 7.68 19.86
C ILE A 568 -18.73 7.79 21.11
N PHE A 569 -17.78 8.73 21.13
CA PHE A 569 -16.90 8.95 22.28
C PHE A 569 -17.70 9.32 23.55
N TYR A 570 -18.62 10.27 23.46
CA TYR A 570 -19.42 10.66 24.61
C TYR A 570 -20.35 9.53 25.06
N PHE A 571 -20.90 8.72 24.17
CA PHE A 571 -21.66 7.52 24.54
C PHE A 571 -20.82 6.48 25.29
N MET A 572 -19.59 6.27 24.84
CA MET A 572 -18.65 5.39 25.55
C MET A 572 -18.36 5.92 26.96
N LEU A 573 -18.27 7.23 27.12
CA LEU A 573 -18.07 7.89 28.43
C LEU A 573 -19.34 7.90 29.30
N LEU A 574 -20.54 7.80 28.71
CA LEU A 574 -21.80 7.72 29.45
C LEU A 574 -21.95 6.42 30.25
N LEU A 575 -21.40 5.30 29.79
CA LEU A 575 -21.45 4.02 30.52
C LEU A 575 -20.76 4.11 31.90
N PRO A 576 -19.46 4.49 32.02
CA PRO A 576 -18.83 4.67 33.31
C PRO A 576 -19.46 5.83 34.10
N PHE A 577 -19.91 6.90 33.44
CA PHE A 577 -20.62 8.00 34.11
C PHE A 577 -21.91 7.53 34.81
N ALA A 578 -22.73 6.73 34.13
CA ALA A 578 -23.98 6.20 34.69
C ALA A 578 -23.70 5.25 35.86
N TYR A 579 -22.66 4.41 35.74
CA TYR A 579 -22.18 3.58 36.84
C TYR A 579 -21.71 4.43 38.05
N PHE A 580 -20.90 5.45 37.83
CA PHE A 580 -20.42 6.30 38.91
C PHE A 580 -21.54 7.14 39.56
N CYS A 581 -22.48 7.64 38.77
CA CYS A 581 -23.66 8.31 39.29
C CYS A 581 -24.51 7.37 40.15
N GLU A 582 -24.75 6.14 39.69
CA GLU A 582 -25.45 5.14 40.50
C GLU A 582 -24.75 4.94 41.85
N ARG A 583 -23.43 4.76 41.83
CA ARG A 583 -22.64 4.52 43.04
C ARG A 583 -22.62 5.72 43.99
N LEU A 584 -22.58 6.93 43.45
CA LEU A 584 -22.49 8.16 44.23
C LEU A 584 -23.85 8.56 44.85
N PHE A 585 -24.93 8.52 44.07
CA PHE A 585 -26.25 8.97 44.50
C PHE A 585 -27.05 7.87 45.22
N PHE A 586 -27.13 6.68 44.65
CA PHE A 586 -27.98 5.59 45.16
C PHE A 586 -27.19 4.57 45.97
N GLY A 587 -26.22 3.89 45.33
CA GLY A 587 -25.37 2.88 45.94
C GLY A 587 -26.13 1.59 46.30
N PHE A 588 -26.89 1.04 45.35
CA PHE A 588 -27.70 -0.15 45.61
C PHE A 588 -26.82 -1.39 45.88
N PRO A 589 -27.08 -2.13 46.98
CA PRO A 589 -26.31 -3.31 47.33
C PRO A 589 -26.62 -4.49 46.40
N LYS A 590 -27.90 -4.68 46.05
CA LYS A 590 -28.34 -5.74 45.13
C LYS A 590 -28.00 -5.38 43.68
N ILE A 591 -27.41 -6.32 42.95
CA ILE A 591 -26.98 -6.12 41.56
C ILE A 591 -28.16 -5.80 40.62
N GLN A 592 -29.35 -6.32 40.92
CA GLN A 592 -30.59 -6.10 40.15
C GLN A 592 -30.95 -4.60 40.10
N TYR A 593 -31.11 -3.98 41.26
CA TYR A 593 -31.43 -2.56 41.40
C TYR A 593 -30.29 -1.66 40.90
N ARG A 594 -29.03 -2.11 41.05
CA ARG A 594 -27.87 -1.43 40.48
C ARG A 594 -27.95 -1.36 38.97
N ILE A 595 -28.20 -2.49 38.29
CA ILE A 595 -28.31 -2.54 36.82
C ILE A 595 -29.48 -1.65 36.36
N ILE A 596 -30.63 -1.73 37.04
CA ILE A 596 -31.81 -0.89 36.73
C ILE A 596 -31.47 0.60 36.87
N ALA A 597 -30.78 0.99 37.95
CA ALA A 597 -30.42 2.39 38.19
C ALA A 597 -29.36 2.91 37.20
N VAL A 598 -28.32 2.13 36.89
CA VAL A 598 -27.33 2.47 35.86
C VAL A 598 -28.00 2.64 34.50
N PHE A 599 -28.88 1.71 34.14
CA PHE A 599 -29.62 1.78 32.88
C PHE A 599 -30.56 3.00 32.84
N GLY A 600 -31.29 3.26 33.92
CA GLY A 600 -32.17 4.42 34.04
C GLY A 600 -31.41 5.75 33.92
N ILE A 601 -30.26 5.88 34.59
CA ILE A 601 -29.39 7.06 34.49
C ILE A 601 -28.85 7.22 33.07
N PHE A 602 -28.39 6.12 32.45
CA PHE A 602 -27.90 6.12 31.07
C PHE A 602 -28.96 6.61 30.09
N ILE A 603 -30.19 6.10 30.18
CA ILE A 603 -31.32 6.52 29.34
C ILE A 603 -31.70 7.99 29.59
N LEU A 604 -31.73 8.42 30.86
CA LEU A 604 -32.02 9.82 31.20
C LEU A 604 -31.02 10.77 30.56
N ILE A 605 -29.72 10.50 30.68
CA ILE A 605 -28.68 11.37 30.12
C ILE A 605 -28.66 11.27 28.59
N TYR A 606 -28.94 10.09 28.04
CA TYR A 606 -29.14 9.94 26.60
C TYR A 606 -30.26 10.88 26.10
N LEU A 607 -31.40 10.94 26.78
CA LEU A 607 -32.50 11.84 26.40
C LEU A 607 -32.06 13.30 26.46
N ILE A 608 -31.32 13.69 27.51
CA ILE A 608 -30.73 15.02 27.65
C ILE A 608 -29.77 15.33 26.48
N MET A 609 -28.83 14.42 26.20
CA MET A 609 -27.88 14.49 25.07
C MET A 609 -28.61 14.62 23.73
N ARG A 610 -29.72 13.91 23.51
CA ARG A 610 -30.51 13.96 22.27
C ARG A 610 -31.02 15.37 21.96
N PHE A 611 -31.36 16.16 22.96
CA PHE A 611 -31.84 17.54 22.77
C PHE A 611 -30.72 18.57 22.64
N ILE A 612 -29.54 18.27 23.20
CA ILE A 612 -28.46 19.22 23.40
C ILE A 612 -27.32 19.02 22.39
N HIS A 613 -26.91 17.77 22.13
CA HIS A 613 -25.80 17.45 21.23
C HIS A 613 -26.27 17.47 19.76
N PRO A 614 -25.69 18.32 18.88
CA PRO A 614 -26.18 18.50 17.51
C PRO A 614 -26.00 17.25 16.61
N GLY A 615 -25.00 16.41 16.89
CA GLY A 615 -24.78 15.13 16.19
C GLY A 615 -25.99 14.18 16.13
N PHE A 616 -26.92 14.24 17.08
CA PHE A 616 -28.15 13.43 17.02
C PHE A 616 -29.08 13.82 15.88
N LYS A 617 -29.09 15.10 15.50
CA LYS A 617 -29.92 15.61 14.40
C LYS A 617 -29.23 15.51 13.04
N LEU A 618 -27.91 15.25 13.05
CA LEU A 618 -27.09 15.09 11.85
C LEU A 618 -26.95 13.62 11.42
N THR A 619 -27.23 12.68 12.30
CA THR A 619 -27.18 11.24 12.02
C THR A 619 -28.57 10.77 11.59
N ASN A 620 -28.65 9.94 10.54
CA ASN A 620 -29.94 9.44 10.03
C ASN A 620 -30.60 8.41 10.96
N ALA A 621 -29.83 7.74 11.83
CA ALA A 621 -30.32 6.72 12.76
C ALA A 621 -29.52 6.71 14.08
N PRO A 622 -29.60 7.77 14.91
CA PRO A 622 -28.91 7.82 16.20
C PRO A 622 -29.35 6.72 17.17
N GLU A 623 -30.54 6.15 16.98
CA GLU A 623 -31.08 5.02 17.75
C GLU A 623 -30.24 3.75 17.57
N VAL A 624 -29.63 3.54 16.40
CA VAL A 624 -28.76 2.38 16.14
C VAL A 624 -27.49 2.46 16.99
N ILE A 625 -26.90 3.65 17.12
CA ILE A 625 -25.74 3.87 17.99
C ILE A 625 -26.10 3.54 19.44
N LEU A 626 -27.27 4.02 19.91
CA LEU A 626 -27.77 3.68 21.24
C LEU A 626 -27.93 2.16 21.41
N LEU A 627 -28.57 1.48 20.45
CA LEU A 627 -28.77 0.03 20.48
C LEU A 627 -27.43 -0.72 20.58
N SER A 628 -26.42 -0.32 19.81
CA SER A 628 -25.08 -0.92 19.89
C SER A 628 -24.45 -0.78 21.28
N PHE A 629 -24.58 0.38 21.94
CA PHE A 629 -24.06 0.57 23.30
C PHE A 629 -24.86 -0.20 24.36
N ILE A 630 -26.18 -0.35 24.17
CA ILE A 630 -27.01 -1.20 25.04
C ILE A 630 -26.58 -2.66 24.90
N ILE A 631 -26.41 -3.16 23.68
CA ILE A 631 -25.91 -4.52 23.42
C ILE A 631 -24.54 -4.70 24.07
N LEU A 632 -23.61 -3.77 23.86
CA LEU A 632 -22.28 -3.81 24.47
C LEU A 632 -22.36 -3.87 26.01
N ALA A 633 -23.18 -3.02 26.63
CA ALA A 633 -23.34 -3.00 28.08
C ALA A 633 -23.92 -4.33 28.62
N LEU A 634 -24.94 -4.88 27.95
CA LEU A 634 -25.53 -6.19 28.28
C LEU A 634 -24.49 -7.31 28.11
N SER A 635 -23.73 -7.32 27.03
CA SER A 635 -22.66 -8.29 26.79
C SER A 635 -21.59 -8.25 27.88
N ILE A 636 -21.17 -7.06 28.33
CA ILE A 636 -20.19 -6.92 29.43
C ILE A 636 -20.75 -7.51 30.73
N ILE A 637 -22.03 -7.25 31.04
CA ILE A 637 -22.68 -7.79 32.24
C ILE A 637 -22.73 -9.33 32.17
N VAL A 638 -23.20 -9.88 31.04
CA VAL A 638 -23.30 -11.33 30.84
C VAL A 638 -21.91 -11.98 30.93
N LEU A 639 -20.91 -11.42 30.24
CA LEU A 639 -19.54 -11.91 30.29
C LEU A 639 -18.98 -11.88 31.72
N SER A 640 -19.21 -10.79 32.46
CA SER A 640 -18.78 -10.69 33.86
C SER A 640 -19.45 -11.74 34.76
N ILE A 641 -20.72 -12.04 34.55
CA ILE A 641 -21.43 -13.09 35.29
C ILE A 641 -20.85 -14.47 34.93
N ILE A 642 -20.61 -14.74 33.65
CA ILE A 642 -20.03 -16.00 33.18
C ILE A 642 -18.63 -16.19 33.75
N THR A 643 -17.76 -15.18 33.67
CA THR A 643 -16.41 -15.24 34.25
C THR A 643 -16.46 -15.44 35.76
N SER A 644 -17.34 -14.73 36.47
CA SER A 644 -17.48 -14.90 37.93
C SER A 644 -17.94 -16.31 38.30
N LYS A 645 -18.91 -16.89 37.57
CA LYS A 645 -19.35 -18.27 37.81
C LYS A 645 -18.27 -19.28 37.44
N PHE A 646 -17.56 -19.05 36.34
CA PHE A 646 -16.46 -19.92 35.93
C PHE A 646 -15.33 -19.94 36.96
N GLU A 647 -14.93 -18.78 37.49
CA GLU A 647 -13.96 -18.68 38.58
C GLU A 647 -14.44 -19.42 39.84
N GLU A 648 -15.72 -19.27 40.21
CA GLU A 648 -16.32 -19.98 41.33
C GLU A 648 -16.27 -21.51 41.14
N GLN A 649 -16.63 -22.01 39.96
CA GLN A 649 -16.57 -23.44 39.65
C GLN A 649 -15.12 -23.96 39.61
N MET A 650 -14.19 -23.18 39.04
CA MET A 650 -12.77 -23.53 39.01
C MET A 650 -12.18 -23.61 40.43
N GLN A 651 -12.56 -22.69 41.32
CA GLN A 651 -12.15 -22.74 42.72
C GLN A 651 -12.73 -23.95 43.45
N ARG A 652 -13.98 -24.32 43.15
CA ARG A 652 -14.63 -25.51 43.71
C ARG A 652 -13.93 -26.80 43.26
N LEU A 653 -13.67 -26.95 41.97
CA LEU A 653 -12.90 -28.07 41.41
C LEU A 653 -11.51 -28.19 42.04
N LYS A 654 -10.78 -27.08 42.16
CA LYS A 654 -9.45 -27.08 42.81
C LYS A 654 -9.50 -27.52 44.28
N ARG A 655 -10.52 -27.12 45.04
CA ARG A 655 -10.69 -27.54 46.45
C ARG A 655 -11.00 -29.03 46.59
N GLU A 656 -11.63 -29.64 45.59
CA GLU A 656 -11.98 -31.07 45.60
C GLU A 656 -10.77 -31.95 45.23
N THR A 657 -9.83 -31.48 44.41
CA THR A 657 -8.65 -32.27 43.97
C THR A 657 -7.41 -32.11 44.84
N SER A 658 -7.22 -30.97 45.52
CA SER A 658 -6.07 -30.72 46.37
C SER A 658 -6.53 -30.17 47.72
N LYS A 659 -6.28 -30.88 48.83
CA LYS A 659 -6.55 -30.42 50.22
C LYS A 659 -5.67 -29.22 50.65
N VAL A 660 -5.21 -28.40 49.70
CA VAL A 660 -4.35 -27.24 49.94
C VAL A 660 -5.24 -26.00 50.03
N TYR A 661 -5.30 -25.41 51.22
CA TYR A 661 -6.00 -24.15 51.47
C TYR A 661 -5.22 -22.98 50.87
N GLN A 662 -5.47 -22.66 49.59
CA GLN A 662 -5.08 -21.36 49.04
C GLN A 662 -6.21 -20.35 49.19
N THR A 663 -6.09 -19.48 50.18
CA THR A 663 -6.80 -18.20 50.25
C THR A 663 -6.04 -17.14 49.46
N ASP A 664 -6.07 -17.23 48.12
CA ASP A 664 -5.70 -16.09 47.27
C ASP A 664 -6.95 -15.58 46.55
N VAL A 665 -7.43 -14.43 47.02
CA VAL A 665 -8.37 -13.58 46.30
C VAL A 665 -7.61 -13.09 45.06
N GLY A 666 -7.99 -13.55 43.87
CA GLY A 666 -7.28 -13.22 42.63
C GLY A 666 -7.02 -11.71 42.54
N ARG A 667 -5.79 -11.30 42.21
CA ARG A 667 -5.34 -9.88 42.25
C ARG A 667 -6.30 -8.90 41.56
N VAL A 668 -7.03 -9.37 40.54
CA VAL A 668 -8.06 -8.62 39.81
C VAL A 668 -9.29 -8.32 40.69
N SER A 669 -9.75 -9.28 41.49
CA SER A 669 -10.90 -9.12 42.41
C SER A 669 -10.59 -8.20 43.59
N ALA A 670 -9.35 -8.22 44.11
CA ALA A 670 -8.91 -7.30 45.17
C ALA A 670 -8.80 -5.84 44.69
N ALA A 671 -8.28 -5.63 43.48
CA ALA A 671 -8.26 -4.30 42.86
C ALA A 671 -9.68 -3.78 42.55
N ALA A 672 -10.59 -4.63 42.09
CA ALA A 672 -12.00 -4.28 41.86
C ALA A 672 -12.73 -3.92 43.17
N ALA A 673 -12.44 -4.64 44.25
CA ALA A 673 -12.97 -4.34 45.58
C ALA A 673 -12.42 -3.00 46.11
N ALA A 674 -11.11 -2.76 45.98
CA ALA A 674 -10.47 -1.49 46.34
C ALA A 674 -11.03 -0.30 45.52
N PHE A 675 -11.27 -0.51 44.22
CA PHE A 675 -11.91 0.46 43.35
C PHE A 675 -13.33 0.80 43.83
N SER A 676 -14.16 -0.22 44.12
CA SER A 676 -15.51 -0.01 44.65
C SER A 676 -15.52 0.66 46.02
N LEU A 677 -14.52 0.38 46.87
CA LEU A 677 -14.36 1.00 48.18
C LEU A 677 -13.97 2.49 48.05
N GLY A 678 -13.16 2.85 47.05
CA GLY A 678 -12.86 4.25 46.73
C GLY A 678 -14.10 5.05 46.37
N VAL A 679 -14.93 4.54 45.47
CA VAL A 679 -16.19 5.21 45.09
C VAL A 679 -17.13 5.35 46.29
N ALA A 680 -17.22 4.34 47.16
CA ALA A 680 -18.03 4.39 48.38
C ALA A 680 -17.55 5.43 49.40
N ASN A 681 -16.23 5.66 49.50
CA ASN A 681 -15.64 6.65 50.40
C ASN A 681 -15.99 8.10 50.00
N MET A 682 -16.15 8.36 48.70
CA MET A 682 -16.60 9.68 48.20
C MET A 682 -17.99 10.06 48.72
N LYS A 683 -18.87 9.08 48.94
CA LYS A 683 -20.24 9.27 49.47
C LYS A 683 -20.25 9.70 50.94
N ARG A 684 -19.23 9.32 51.72
CA ARG A 684 -19.09 9.72 53.14
C ARG A 684 -18.76 11.20 53.29
N ARG A 685 -18.15 11.84 52.28
CA ARG A 685 -17.66 13.23 52.32
C ARG A 685 -18.33 14.13 51.26
N LYS A 686 -19.65 14.20 51.31
CA LYS A 686 -20.53 14.80 50.27
C LYS A 686 -20.12 16.23 49.84
N ILE A 687 -19.84 17.12 50.79
CA ILE A 687 -19.55 18.54 50.51
C ILE A 687 -18.27 18.71 49.71
N ARG A 688 -17.21 17.99 50.10
CA ARG A 688 -15.93 18.03 49.37
C ARG A 688 -16.09 17.48 47.97
N THR A 689 -16.68 16.29 47.86
CA THR A 689 -16.92 15.62 46.57
C THR A 689 -17.74 16.50 45.63
N LEU A 690 -18.70 17.26 46.14
CA LEU A 690 -19.49 18.20 45.36
C LEU A 690 -18.65 19.40 44.86
N LEU A 691 -17.90 20.06 45.76
CA LEU A 691 -17.08 21.23 45.41
C LEU A 691 -15.95 20.90 44.42
N THR A 692 -15.31 19.75 44.58
CA THR A 692 -14.27 19.28 43.66
C THR A 692 -14.86 18.93 42.29
N SER A 693 -16.04 18.31 42.27
CA SER A 693 -16.77 18.03 41.03
C SER A 693 -17.17 19.31 40.30
N ILE A 694 -17.72 20.31 41.01
CA ILE A 694 -18.07 21.63 40.41
C ILE A 694 -16.83 22.31 39.82
N THR A 695 -15.69 22.27 40.52
CA THR A 695 -14.45 22.87 40.05
C THR A 695 -13.96 22.23 38.74
N LEU A 696 -14.06 20.90 38.65
CA LEU A 696 -13.72 20.16 37.43
C LEU A 696 -14.72 20.37 36.30
N ILE A 697 -16.00 20.53 36.60
CA ILE A 697 -17.04 20.89 35.61
C ILE A 697 -16.74 22.26 35.00
N LEU A 698 -16.47 23.28 35.83
CA LEU A 698 -16.14 24.63 35.38
C LEU A 698 -14.85 24.68 34.58
N LEU A 699 -13.84 23.92 35.01
CA LEU A 699 -12.61 23.75 34.26
C LEU A 699 -12.86 23.11 32.89
N THR A 700 -13.63 22.03 32.85
CA THR A 700 -13.96 21.32 31.61
C THR A 700 -14.68 22.25 30.65
N PHE A 701 -15.65 23.02 31.15
CA PHE A 701 -16.31 24.08 30.40
C PHE A 701 -15.32 25.12 29.84
N THR A 702 -14.38 25.58 30.66
CA THR A 702 -13.38 26.59 30.28
C THR A 702 -12.48 26.06 29.16
N VAL A 703 -11.91 24.87 29.33
CA VAL A 703 -11.04 24.22 28.33
C VAL A 703 -11.81 23.98 27.03
N LEU A 704 -13.04 23.45 27.10
CA LEU A 704 -13.89 23.24 25.92
C LEU A 704 -14.24 24.55 25.19
N SER A 705 -14.34 25.67 25.90
CA SER A 705 -14.64 26.98 25.30
C SER A 705 -13.43 27.59 24.58
N PHE A 706 -12.21 27.31 25.04
CA PHE A 706 -10.97 27.78 24.41
C PHE A 706 -10.43 26.85 23.29
N THR A 707 -10.94 25.62 23.16
CA THR A 707 -10.46 24.61 22.17
C THR A 707 -11.09 24.71 20.77
N SER A 708 -11.63 25.87 20.36
CA SER A 708 -12.21 26.03 19.02
C SER A 708 -11.14 25.93 17.93
N ILE A 709 -11.03 24.75 17.30
CA ILE A 709 -10.07 24.49 16.22
C ILE A 709 -10.53 25.25 14.98
N LYS A 710 -9.79 26.30 14.61
CA LYS A 710 -9.91 26.91 13.28
C LYS A 710 -8.94 26.24 12.32
N SER A 711 -9.46 25.44 11.39
CA SER A 711 -8.67 24.88 10.29
C SER A 711 -8.52 25.93 9.20
N TYR A 712 -7.29 26.42 8.98
CA TYR A 712 -6.97 27.27 7.83
C TYR A 712 -6.18 26.50 6.78
N MET A 713 -6.32 26.90 5.51
CA MET A 713 -5.42 26.48 4.44
C MET A 713 -4.11 27.26 4.58
N LYS A 714 -3.03 26.59 4.98
CA LYS A 714 -1.68 27.15 4.93
C LYS A 714 -0.83 26.30 4.00
N PHE A 715 -0.28 26.90 2.95
CA PHE A 715 0.71 26.24 2.10
C PHE A 715 2.02 26.10 2.85
N THR A 716 2.67 24.96 2.67
CA THR A 716 4.07 24.84 3.07
C THR A 716 4.90 25.51 1.98
N LYS A 717 5.58 26.60 2.35
CA LYS A 717 6.50 27.33 1.49
C LYS A 717 7.91 27.12 2.03
N VAL A 718 8.75 26.42 1.27
CA VAL A 718 10.14 26.18 1.62
C VAL A 718 11.02 27.05 0.73
N LEU A 719 11.82 27.93 1.34
CA LEU A 719 12.83 28.71 0.62
C LEU A 719 13.96 27.79 0.18
N ARG A 720 14.36 27.92 -1.07
CA ARG A 720 15.51 27.23 -1.64
C ARG A 720 16.72 28.17 -1.68
N PRO A 721 17.95 27.65 -1.55
CA PRO A 721 19.15 28.47 -1.54
C PRO A 721 19.53 29.03 -2.91
N ASN A 722 19.01 28.47 -4.02
CA ASN A 722 19.34 28.91 -5.37
C ASN A 722 18.50 30.13 -5.81
N PRO A 723 19.11 31.10 -6.52
CA PRO A 723 18.35 32.16 -7.19
C PRO A 723 17.48 31.55 -8.31
N PRO A 724 16.38 32.21 -8.70
CA PRO A 724 15.49 31.70 -9.73
C PRO A 724 16.07 31.95 -11.13
N SER A 725 16.10 30.91 -11.96
CA SER A 725 16.54 31.00 -13.37
C SER A 725 15.56 31.80 -14.25
N TYR A 726 14.28 31.87 -13.85
CA TYR A 726 13.24 32.68 -14.48
C TYR A 726 12.09 32.96 -13.49
N GLN A 727 11.28 33.99 -13.77
CA GLN A 727 10.02 34.24 -13.04
C GLN A 727 8.95 33.29 -13.57
N GLY A 728 8.47 32.37 -12.74
CA GLY A 728 7.61 31.30 -13.25
C GLY A 728 7.49 30.10 -12.33
N ILE A 729 7.05 28.99 -12.90
CA ILE A 729 6.95 27.70 -12.21
C ILE A 729 7.61 26.58 -12.99
N LEU A 730 8.06 25.55 -12.26
CA LEU A 730 8.45 24.25 -12.77
C LEU A 730 7.58 23.19 -12.10
N LEU A 731 6.86 22.42 -12.92
CA LEU A 731 6.11 21.23 -12.51
C LEU A 731 6.88 19.98 -12.93
N ARG A 732 7.18 19.12 -11.95
CA ARG A 732 7.74 17.78 -12.15
C ARG A 732 7.42 16.88 -10.97
N ASP A 733 7.56 15.57 -11.17
CA ASP A 733 7.48 14.61 -10.08
C ASP A 733 8.68 14.75 -9.11
N ARG A 734 8.47 14.39 -7.83
CA ARG A 734 9.50 14.47 -6.79
C ARG A 734 10.71 13.58 -7.06
N CYS A 735 10.48 12.45 -7.74
CA CYS A 735 11.46 11.42 -8.04
C CYS A 735 11.77 11.31 -9.54
N TRP A 736 11.42 12.32 -10.35
CA TRP A 736 11.60 12.32 -11.80
C TRP A 736 10.90 11.16 -12.52
N PHE A 737 9.78 10.67 -11.97
CA PHE A 737 8.88 9.85 -12.75
C PHE A 737 8.18 10.69 -13.84
N PRO A 738 7.87 10.09 -14.99
CA PRO A 738 7.10 10.75 -16.03
C PRO A 738 5.80 11.38 -15.53
N LEU A 739 5.57 12.63 -15.94
CA LEU A 739 4.26 13.26 -15.88
C LEU A 739 3.39 12.68 -17.01
N GLN A 740 2.09 12.59 -16.77
CA GLN A 740 1.13 12.19 -17.79
C GLN A 740 0.74 13.35 -18.70
N GLU A 741 0.29 13.06 -19.91
CA GLU A 741 -0.14 14.06 -20.90
C GLU A 741 -1.27 14.95 -20.37
N VAL A 742 -2.12 14.42 -19.49
CA VAL A 742 -3.17 15.17 -18.79
C VAL A 742 -2.57 16.36 -18.01
N ALA A 743 -1.39 16.21 -17.39
CA ALA A 743 -0.73 17.31 -16.68
C ALA A 743 -0.35 18.47 -17.61
N LEU A 744 0.14 18.16 -18.81
CA LEU A 744 0.44 19.17 -19.82
C LEU A 744 -0.82 19.91 -20.27
N SER A 745 -1.90 19.18 -20.52
CA SER A 745 -3.19 19.80 -20.86
C SER A 745 -3.66 20.79 -19.79
N TYR A 746 -3.50 20.45 -18.52
CA TYR A 746 -3.92 21.29 -17.39
C TYR A 746 -3.05 22.54 -17.23
N VAL A 747 -1.74 22.42 -17.45
CA VAL A 747 -0.82 23.56 -17.44
C VAL A 747 -1.13 24.50 -18.61
N ILE A 748 -1.44 23.97 -19.80
CA ILE A 748 -1.85 24.75 -20.96
C ILE A 748 -3.13 25.54 -20.67
N ASP A 749 -4.16 24.87 -20.13
CA ASP A 749 -5.41 25.51 -19.77
C ASP A 749 -5.20 26.67 -18.77
N GLU A 750 -4.36 26.46 -17.76
CA GLU A 750 -4.13 27.44 -16.70
C GLU A 750 -3.32 28.65 -17.19
N PHE A 751 -2.21 28.41 -17.88
CA PHE A 751 -1.14 29.38 -18.09
C PHE A 751 -0.99 29.93 -19.50
N SER A 752 -1.67 29.37 -20.52
CA SER A 752 -1.59 29.83 -21.92
C SER A 752 -1.71 31.34 -22.11
N SER A 753 -2.60 32.00 -21.36
CA SER A 753 -2.77 33.46 -21.45
C SER A 753 -1.76 34.25 -20.59
N LYS A 754 -1.14 33.61 -19.60
CA LYS A 754 -0.35 34.22 -18.51
C LYS A 754 1.17 34.03 -18.64
N GLY A 755 1.62 33.12 -19.50
CA GLY A 755 3.03 32.76 -19.62
C GLY A 755 3.34 31.89 -20.83
N THR A 756 4.64 31.69 -21.07
CA THR A 756 5.17 30.76 -22.08
C THR A 756 5.36 29.40 -21.43
N ILE A 757 4.76 28.35 -22.01
CA ILE A 757 4.79 26.98 -21.48
C ILE A 757 5.78 26.16 -22.29
N VAL A 758 6.69 25.48 -21.59
CA VAL A 758 7.81 24.75 -22.20
C VAL A 758 7.89 23.36 -21.56
N PRO A 759 7.25 22.34 -22.16
CA PRO A 759 7.40 20.95 -21.73
C PRO A 759 8.72 20.35 -22.20
N ARG A 760 9.23 19.40 -21.42
CA ARG A 760 10.50 18.70 -21.69
C ARG A 760 10.31 17.20 -21.61
N ALA A 761 10.85 16.51 -22.62
CA ALA A 761 10.78 15.06 -22.71
C ALA A 761 12.15 14.42 -22.57
N TRP A 762 12.21 13.22 -22.01
CA TRP A 762 13.41 12.38 -22.04
C TRP A 762 13.12 11.06 -22.72
N TYR A 763 14.06 10.59 -23.52
CA TYR A 763 14.13 9.18 -23.89
C TYR A 763 15.40 8.60 -23.28
N ILE A 764 15.21 7.60 -22.41
CA ILE A 764 16.28 6.79 -21.84
C ILE A 764 15.92 5.32 -22.08
N PRO A 765 16.89 4.46 -22.45
CA PRO A 765 16.62 3.04 -22.66
C PRO A 765 15.96 2.40 -21.43
N SER A 766 14.95 1.57 -21.69
CA SER A 766 13.81 1.22 -20.82
C SER A 766 14.11 0.42 -19.55
N GLU A 767 15.35 0.01 -19.29
CA GLU A 767 15.70 -0.75 -18.09
C GLU A 767 16.18 0.19 -16.96
N LEU A 768 15.24 0.56 -16.08
CA LEU A 768 15.51 1.23 -14.80
C LEU A 768 16.59 0.45 -14.02
N GLY A 769 17.82 0.96 -14.00
CA GLY A 769 18.93 0.30 -13.32
C GLY A 769 20.11 -0.08 -14.21
N HIS A 770 19.96 -0.04 -15.54
CA HIS A 770 21.02 -0.40 -16.47
C HIS A 770 21.40 0.76 -17.40
N MET A 771 22.70 0.88 -17.70
CA MET A 771 23.17 1.78 -18.74
C MET A 771 22.88 1.14 -20.11
N GLY A 772 21.78 1.54 -20.73
CA GLY A 772 21.56 1.36 -22.16
C GLY A 772 22.11 2.53 -22.96
N GLY A 773 22.36 2.32 -24.25
CA GLY A 773 22.87 3.33 -25.17
C GLY A 773 22.06 3.36 -26.46
N ILE A 774 22.06 4.50 -27.15
CA ILE A 774 21.38 4.72 -28.42
C ILE A 774 22.44 4.94 -29.48
N GLN A 775 22.36 4.20 -30.59
CA GLN A 775 23.35 4.36 -31.64
C GLN A 775 23.05 5.60 -32.49
N VAL A 776 24.09 6.39 -32.73
CA VAL A 776 24.11 7.53 -33.65
C VAL A 776 25.13 7.23 -34.73
N LYS A 777 24.68 7.21 -35.97
CA LYS A 777 25.48 6.79 -37.11
C LYS A 777 25.69 7.94 -38.09
N ARG A 778 26.91 8.03 -38.64
CA ARG A 778 27.22 8.85 -39.80
C ARG A 778 28.29 8.14 -40.63
N LYS A 779 27.94 7.82 -41.88
CA LYS A 779 28.81 7.03 -42.78
C LYS A 779 29.21 5.70 -42.11
N ASP A 780 30.50 5.50 -41.89
CA ASP A 780 31.12 4.32 -41.26
C ASP A 780 31.30 4.46 -39.74
N LYS A 781 31.10 5.66 -39.17
CA LYS A 781 31.27 5.94 -37.74
C LYS A 781 29.98 5.78 -36.95
N ARG A 782 30.10 5.22 -35.73
CA ARG A 782 29.00 4.94 -34.80
C ARG A 782 29.38 5.39 -33.40
N PHE A 783 28.51 6.16 -32.77
CA PHE A 783 28.66 6.60 -31.39
C PHE A 783 27.44 6.17 -30.57
N TRP A 784 27.66 5.76 -29.33
CA TRP A 784 26.58 5.38 -28.41
C TRP A 784 26.30 6.53 -27.45
N VAL A 785 25.09 7.09 -27.49
CA VAL A 785 24.64 8.16 -26.59
C VAL A 785 23.81 7.57 -25.45
N SER A 786 23.81 8.23 -24.30
CA SER A 786 23.15 7.75 -23.08
C SER A 786 21.67 8.18 -23.00
N GLY A 787 21.21 9.14 -23.81
CA GLY A 787 19.81 9.53 -23.82
C GLY A 787 19.53 10.69 -24.77
N LEU A 788 18.24 10.93 -25.02
CA LEU A 788 17.75 12.03 -25.84
C LEU A 788 16.94 13.00 -24.97
N ILE A 789 17.07 14.29 -25.23
CA ILE A 789 16.25 15.34 -24.59
C ILE A 789 15.40 16.01 -25.66
N GLY A 790 14.09 16.05 -25.41
CA GLY A 790 13.11 16.75 -26.23
C GLY A 790 12.80 18.11 -25.64
N LEU A 791 13.07 19.18 -26.39
CA LEU A 791 12.89 20.57 -25.94
C LEU A 791 12.00 21.35 -26.90
N TYR A 792 11.26 22.31 -26.36
CA TYR A 792 10.47 23.25 -27.14
C TYR A 792 11.36 24.36 -27.73
N PRO A 793 11.04 24.94 -28.91
CA PRO A 793 11.77 26.08 -29.47
C PRO A 793 11.91 27.26 -28.48
N GLU A 794 10.87 27.51 -27.68
CA GLU A 794 10.78 28.59 -26.71
C GLU A 794 11.59 28.36 -25.42
N GLU A 795 12.25 27.21 -25.27
CA GLU A 795 13.15 26.91 -24.13
C GLU A 795 14.25 27.96 -23.95
N THR A 796 14.69 28.59 -25.06
CA THR A 796 15.64 29.71 -25.07
C THR A 796 15.17 30.91 -24.25
N SER A 797 13.85 31.10 -24.10
CA SER A 797 13.30 32.17 -23.27
C SER A 797 13.32 31.86 -21.78
N VAL A 798 13.44 30.58 -21.40
CA VAL A 798 13.34 30.08 -20.02
C VAL A 798 14.72 29.85 -19.42
N THR A 799 15.56 29.08 -20.11
CA THR A 799 16.88 28.65 -19.60
C THR A 799 18.05 29.24 -20.38
N HIS A 800 17.79 29.96 -21.48
CA HIS A 800 18.82 30.49 -22.39
C HIS A 800 19.79 29.41 -22.88
N ILE A 801 19.27 28.19 -23.07
CA ILE A 801 20.03 27.01 -23.50
C ILE A 801 20.73 27.19 -24.85
N ASP A 802 20.24 28.09 -25.71
CA ASP A 802 20.89 28.47 -26.97
C ASP A 802 22.30 29.03 -26.78
N ARG A 803 22.61 29.63 -25.63
CA ARG A 803 23.96 30.13 -25.30
C ARG A 803 25.02 29.02 -25.16
N THR A 804 24.58 27.76 -25.06
CA THR A 804 25.46 26.59 -25.06
C THR A 804 25.98 26.27 -26.46
N LEU A 805 25.35 26.78 -27.52
CA LEU A 805 25.73 26.50 -28.90
C LEU A 805 27.11 27.10 -29.22
N ILE A 806 28.01 26.23 -29.69
CA ILE A 806 29.32 26.61 -30.23
C ILE A 806 29.23 26.89 -31.74
N ALA A 807 28.28 26.22 -32.43
CA ALA A 807 28.02 26.38 -33.85
C ALA A 807 26.55 26.06 -34.17
N GLY A 808 26.00 26.71 -35.20
CA GLY A 808 24.64 26.46 -35.70
C GLY A 808 23.57 27.37 -35.11
N LYS A 809 22.32 26.89 -35.14
CA LYS A 809 21.13 27.63 -34.68
C LYS A 809 20.25 26.75 -33.78
N TRP A 810 19.43 27.39 -32.96
CA TRP A 810 18.39 26.71 -32.17
C TRP A 810 17.23 26.21 -33.04
N PHE A 811 16.36 25.39 -32.46
CA PHE A 811 15.15 24.90 -33.13
C PHE A 811 14.19 26.04 -33.51
N GLU A 812 13.51 25.88 -34.65
CA GLU A 812 12.52 26.85 -35.13
C GLU A 812 11.09 26.31 -35.01
N LYS A 813 10.92 24.99 -35.17
CA LYS A 813 9.63 24.31 -35.08
C LYS A 813 9.72 23.14 -34.11
N ILE A 814 8.60 22.83 -33.45
CA ILE A 814 8.51 21.71 -32.50
C ILE A 814 8.66 20.32 -33.16
N ASP A 815 8.47 20.23 -34.47
CA ASP A 815 8.37 18.97 -35.21
C ASP A 815 9.32 18.86 -36.41
N GLU A 816 10.33 19.72 -36.49
CA GLU A 816 11.35 19.63 -37.54
C GLU A 816 12.25 18.40 -37.38
N ASN A 817 12.67 17.79 -38.49
CA ASN A 817 13.56 16.62 -38.48
C ASN A 817 15.04 17.03 -38.30
N THR A 818 15.35 17.67 -37.18
CA THR A 818 16.68 18.16 -36.86
C THR A 818 17.13 17.73 -35.47
N CYS A 819 18.44 17.81 -35.21
CA CYS A 819 19.02 17.54 -33.91
C CYS A 819 20.20 18.49 -33.61
N ILE A 820 20.52 18.67 -32.35
CA ILE A 820 21.71 19.38 -31.87
C ILE A 820 22.54 18.40 -31.05
N ILE A 821 23.81 18.24 -31.42
CA ILE A 821 24.71 17.22 -30.84
C ILE A 821 25.77 17.87 -29.95
N SER A 822 26.33 17.11 -29.01
CA SER A 822 27.44 17.59 -28.18
C SER A 822 28.72 17.75 -29.01
N GLN A 823 29.65 18.58 -28.53
CA GLN A 823 30.98 18.72 -29.12
C GLN A 823 31.69 17.36 -29.28
N LYS A 824 31.63 16.49 -28.26
CA LYS A 824 32.25 15.15 -28.28
C LYS A 824 31.68 14.26 -29.38
N ILE A 825 30.36 14.29 -29.57
CA ILE A 825 29.69 13.51 -30.64
C ILE A 825 30.12 14.06 -32.01
N ALA A 826 30.17 15.39 -32.16
CA ALA A 826 30.60 16.01 -33.41
C ALA A 826 32.05 15.66 -33.77
N GLU A 827 32.97 15.75 -32.80
CA GLU A 827 34.38 15.37 -32.95
C GLU A 827 34.51 13.89 -33.34
N PHE A 828 33.81 13.00 -32.62
CA PHE A 828 33.85 11.57 -32.92
C PHE A 828 33.33 11.27 -34.34
N LEU A 829 32.22 11.89 -34.76
CA LEU A 829 31.60 11.70 -36.07
C LEU A 829 32.25 12.52 -37.21
N ASN A 830 33.37 13.22 -36.96
CA ASN A 830 34.04 14.12 -37.90
C ASN A 830 33.10 15.19 -38.49
N ILE A 831 32.31 15.86 -37.66
CA ILE A 831 31.45 16.98 -38.04
C ILE A 831 32.12 18.26 -37.59
N ARG A 832 32.56 19.09 -38.54
CA ARG A 832 33.17 20.40 -38.26
C ARG A 832 32.09 21.46 -38.10
N LYS A 833 32.47 22.63 -37.57
CA LYS A 833 31.55 23.76 -37.38
C LYS A 833 30.95 24.23 -38.70
N GLU A 834 31.71 24.21 -39.79
CA GLU A 834 31.24 24.60 -41.13
C GLU A 834 30.24 23.61 -41.77
N ASP A 835 30.19 22.37 -41.26
CA ASP A 835 29.30 21.31 -41.77
C ASP A 835 27.88 21.41 -41.18
N VAL A 836 27.72 22.17 -40.10
CA VAL A 836 26.43 22.34 -39.39
C VAL A 836 25.39 22.98 -40.31
N GLY A 837 24.19 22.40 -40.32
CA GLY A 837 23.10 22.77 -41.23
C GLY A 837 23.14 22.09 -42.59
N LYS A 838 24.18 21.30 -42.90
CA LYS A 838 24.32 20.58 -44.19
C LYS A 838 24.41 19.06 -44.05
N VAL A 839 24.82 18.59 -42.87
CA VAL A 839 25.07 17.15 -42.63
C VAL A 839 23.94 16.50 -41.84
N TYR A 840 23.76 15.21 -42.10
CA TYR A 840 22.77 14.38 -41.42
C TYR A 840 23.47 13.33 -40.55
N VAL A 841 22.85 13.03 -39.42
CA VAL A 841 23.12 11.85 -38.60
C VAL A 841 21.90 10.95 -38.62
N GLU A 842 22.11 9.67 -38.42
CA GLU A 842 21.06 8.65 -38.39
C GLU A 842 20.88 8.16 -36.96
N VAL A 843 19.64 8.18 -36.47
CA VAL A 843 19.23 7.68 -35.15
C VAL A 843 17.96 6.86 -35.36
N PHE A 844 17.96 5.62 -34.87
CA PHE A 844 16.88 4.64 -35.11
C PHE A 844 16.48 4.54 -36.60
N GLY A 845 17.45 4.42 -37.52
CA GLY A 845 17.21 4.30 -38.96
C GLY A 845 16.69 5.57 -39.67
N LYS A 846 16.41 6.65 -38.92
CA LYS A 846 15.91 7.92 -39.48
C LYS A 846 17.00 8.99 -39.51
N LYS A 847 17.02 9.78 -40.59
CA LYS A 847 18.01 10.85 -40.80
C LYS A 847 17.53 12.16 -40.19
N PHE A 848 18.40 12.81 -39.44
CA PHE A 848 18.18 14.10 -38.81
C PHE A 848 19.29 15.08 -39.21
N LEU A 849 18.90 16.30 -39.60
CA LEU A 849 19.85 17.35 -39.93
C LEU A 849 20.51 17.87 -38.65
N VAL A 850 21.84 17.93 -38.63
CA VAL A 850 22.59 18.50 -37.51
C VAL A 850 22.49 20.02 -37.58
N LYS A 851 21.64 20.61 -36.73
CA LYS A 851 21.33 22.05 -36.73
C LYS A 851 22.28 22.87 -35.84
N GLY A 852 22.90 22.23 -34.85
CA GLY A 852 23.86 22.87 -33.96
C GLY A 852 24.78 21.89 -33.24
N ILE A 853 25.85 22.44 -32.67
CA ILE A 853 26.79 21.76 -31.78
C ILE A 853 26.83 22.54 -30.46
N PHE A 854 26.61 21.86 -29.32
CA PHE A 854 26.62 22.49 -28.00
C PHE A 854 27.85 22.11 -27.15
N ASP A 855 28.22 23.01 -26.24
CA ASP A 855 29.21 22.79 -25.18
C ASP A 855 28.56 22.03 -24.02
N SER A 856 29.04 20.81 -23.76
CA SER A 856 28.49 19.92 -22.73
C SER A 856 28.71 20.45 -21.30
N LYS A 857 29.81 21.16 -21.02
CA LYS A 857 30.06 21.74 -19.69
C LYS A 857 29.08 22.88 -19.41
N ARG A 858 28.89 23.78 -20.38
CA ARG A 858 27.91 24.86 -20.28
C ARG A 858 26.49 24.32 -20.12
N LEU A 859 26.13 23.23 -20.79
CA LEU A 859 24.81 22.62 -20.64
C LEU A 859 24.59 22.07 -19.22
N MET A 860 25.60 21.46 -18.60
CA MET A 860 25.51 20.94 -17.22
C MET A 860 25.47 22.05 -16.15
N GLU A 861 25.98 23.25 -16.47
CA GLU A 861 25.89 24.42 -15.59
C GLU A 861 24.49 25.04 -15.57
N ILE A 862 23.68 24.84 -16.62
CA ILE A 862 22.30 25.30 -16.68
C ILE A 862 21.44 24.44 -15.75
N LYS A 863 20.91 25.10 -14.71
CA LYS A 863 20.01 24.50 -13.72
C LYS A 863 18.66 25.22 -13.73
N ASP A 864 17.59 24.46 -13.51
CA ASP A 864 16.24 25.01 -13.39
C ASP A 864 15.94 25.47 -11.95
N LEU A 865 14.69 25.86 -11.67
CA LEU A 865 14.20 26.29 -10.35
C LEU A 865 14.41 25.23 -9.26
N ASP A 866 14.47 23.95 -9.62
CA ASP A 866 14.79 22.86 -8.72
C ASP A 866 16.30 22.64 -8.53
N ASN A 867 17.15 23.54 -9.02
CA ASN A 867 18.61 23.51 -8.95
C ASN A 867 19.24 22.21 -9.50
N GLU A 868 18.54 21.52 -10.41
CA GLU A 868 19.01 20.32 -11.08
C GLU A 868 19.26 20.61 -12.57
N PRO A 869 20.22 19.91 -13.21
CA PRO A 869 20.43 19.99 -14.65
C PRO A 869 19.21 19.53 -15.46
N LEU A 870 19.12 19.99 -16.70
CA LEU A 870 18.07 19.58 -17.66
C LEU A 870 18.23 18.14 -18.18
N THR A 871 19.41 17.53 -17.96
CA THR A 871 19.75 16.21 -18.48
C THR A 871 19.02 15.09 -17.73
N PRO A 872 18.82 13.89 -18.32
CA PRO A 872 18.12 12.80 -17.66
C PRO A 872 18.84 12.32 -16.39
N VAL A 873 18.07 11.95 -15.38
CA VAL A 873 18.58 11.29 -14.17
C VAL A 873 19.17 9.91 -14.51
N ASP A 874 20.30 9.57 -13.88
CA ASP A 874 20.89 8.24 -13.97
C ASP A 874 20.31 7.32 -12.89
N PHE A 875 19.21 6.63 -13.23
CA PHE A 875 18.59 5.67 -12.30
C PHE A 875 19.43 4.40 -12.05
N SER A 876 20.51 4.19 -12.81
CA SER A 876 21.38 3.03 -12.64
C SER A 876 22.29 3.13 -11.41
N SER A 877 22.54 4.35 -10.92
CA SER A 877 23.38 4.56 -9.73
C SER A 877 22.67 4.23 -8.41
N PHE A 878 21.34 4.11 -8.41
CA PHE A 878 20.57 3.81 -7.19
C PHE A 878 20.56 2.31 -6.89
N SER A 879 20.62 1.95 -5.61
CA SER A 879 20.39 0.57 -5.17
C SER A 879 18.92 0.16 -5.35
N GLU A 880 18.66 -1.14 -5.39
CA GLU A 880 17.29 -1.67 -5.54
C GLU A 880 16.37 -1.29 -4.36
N SER A 881 16.92 -1.19 -3.15
CA SER A 881 16.21 -0.73 -1.96
C SER A 881 15.85 0.76 -2.06
N GLU A 882 16.72 1.59 -2.61
CA GLU A 882 16.44 3.01 -2.86
C GLU A 882 15.37 3.20 -3.95
N ARG A 883 15.43 2.42 -5.05
CA ARG A 883 14.38 2.41 -6.07
C ARG A 883 13.04 2.00 -5.50
N THR A 884 13.00 0.95 -4.69
CA THR A 884 11.78 0.49 -4.01
C THR A 884 11.25 1.58 -3.07
N ARG A 885 12.12 2.24 -2.31
CA ARG A 885 11.74 3.36 -1.45
C ARG A 885 11.17 4.53 -2.25
N MET A 886 11.73 4.86 -3.42
CA MET A 886 11.21 5.90 -4.31
C MET A 886 9.82 5.54 -4.85
N SER A 887 9.60 4.29 -5.27
CA SER A 887 8.28 3.80 -5.70
C SER A 887 7.24 3.89 -4.58
N ILE A 888 7.61 3.53 -3.35
CA ILE A 888 6.74 3.67 -2.16
C ILE A 888 6.51 5.16 -1.81
N GLN A 889 7.51 6.02 -1.97
CA GLN A 889 7.36 7.46 -1.73
C GLN A 889 6.46 8.13 -2.77
N ARG A 890 6.41 7.64 -4.01
CA ARG A 890 5.47 8.09 -5.05
C ARG A 890 4.02 7.81 -4.64
N SER A 891 3.71 6.62 -4.14
CA SER A 891 2.38 6.30 -3.62
C SER A 891 2.07 7.03 -2.30
N ALA A 892 3.09 7.31 -1.48
CA ALA A 892 2.98 8.02 -0.21
C ALA A 892 3.08 9.56 -0.30
N GLN A 893 3.06 10.15 -1.51
CA GLN A 893 3.12 11.61 -1.74
C GLN A 893 2.13 12.41 -0.87
N VAL A 894 1.09 11.73 -0.37
CA VAL A 894 -0.04 12.24 0.39
C VAL A 894 0.25 12.46 1.88
N TYR A 895 1.20 11.73 2.50
CA TYR A 895 1.22 11.58 3.96
C TYR A 895 2.40 12.24 4.69
N GLN A 896 3.43 12.69 3.97
CA GLN A 896 4.65 13.19 4.63
C GLN A 896 4.62 14.70 4.89
N ARG A 897 4.71 15.07 6.17
CA ARG A 897 4.76 16.46 6.66
C ARG A 897 6.04 17.23 6.25
N LYS A 898 7.10 16.55 5.80
CA LYS A 898 8.39 17.17 5.43
C LYS A 898 8.67 16.93 3.94
N VAL A 899 8.72 18.00 3.17
CA VAL A 899 9.14 17.94 1.75
C VAL A 899 10.65 17.78 1.71
N ILE A 900 11.12 16.54 1.62
CA ILE A 900 12.50 16.22 1.27
C ILE A 900 12.53 15.99 -0.24
N ILE A 901 13.31 16.79 -0.96
CA ILE A 901 13.62 16.58 -2.39
C ILE A 901 15.04 16.04 -2.43
N PRO A 902 15.25 14.76 -2.78
CA PRO A 902 16.58 14.20 -2.91
C PRO A 902 17.30 14.86 -4.10
N ALA A 903 18.62 15.02 -3.99
CA ALA A 903 19.45 15.39 -5.13
C ALA A 903 19.69 14.15 -5.99
N PHE A 904 19.55 14.27 -7.30
CA PHE A 904 19.78 13.18 -8.24
C PHE A 904 21.13 13.31 -8.95
N ILE A 905 21.69 12.17 -9.35
CA ILE A 905 22.84 12.13 -10.26
C ILE A 905 22.26 12.14 -11.68
N HIS A 906 22.73 13.07 -12.51
CA HIS A 906 22.28 13.19 -13.90
C HIS A 906 23.31 12.61 -14.87
N ARG A 907 22.84 12.15 -16.02
CA ARG A 907 23.68 11.70 -17.13
C ARG A 907 24.46 12.88 -17.71
N ASP A 908 25.70 12.60 -18.09
CA ASP A 908 26.60 13.59 -18.68
C ASP A 908 26.10 14.08 -20.04
N ALA A 909 26.06 15.40 -20.20
CA ALA A 909 25.71 16.10 -21.44
C ALA A 909 26.59 15.74 -22.64
N GLU A 910 27.82 15.27 -22.42
CA GLU A 910 28.72 14.83 -23.48
C GLU A 910 28.13 13.70 -24.34
N ASN A 911 27.29 12.86 -23.75
CA ASN A 911 26.70 11.69 -24.42
C ASN A 911 25.20 11.88 -24.65
N ILE A 912 24.72 13.10 -24.86
CA ILE A 912 23.30 13.42 -25.06
C ILE A 912 23.09 14.14 -26.41
N ILE A 913 21.93 13.91 -27.01
CA ILE A 913 21.45 14.68 -28.18
C ILE A 913 20.17 15.43 -27.81
N LEU A 914 20.09 16.69 -28.26
CA LEU A 914 18.89 17.50 -28.15
C LEU A 914 18.07 17.37 -29.43
N PHE A 915 16.77 17.20 -29.27
CA PHE A 915 15.79 17.10 -30.34
C PHE A 915 14.61 18.05 -30.04
N PRO A 916 13.83 18.44 -31.07
CA PRO A 916 12.53 19.05 -30.84
C PRO A 916 11.63 18.11 -30.03
N TYR A 917 10.87 18.67 -29.08
CA TYR A 917 10.03 17.93 -28.12
C TYR A 917 9.19 16.83 -28.79
N LYS A 918 8.50 17.15 -29.90
CA LYS A 918 7.62 16.20 -30.59
C LYS A 918 8.39 14.99 -31.14
N LYS A 919 9.64 15.16 -31.57
CA LYS A 919 10.46 14.06 -32.10
C LYS A 919 10.85 13.06 -31.03
N VAL A 920 11.12 13.53 -29.81
CA VAL A 920 11.40 12.63 -28.68
C VAL A 920 10.14 11.89 -28.23
N MET A 921 8.98 12.55 -28.25
CA MET A 921 7.71 11.86 -27.99
C MET A 921 7.39 10.81 -29.07
N GLU A 922 7.64 11.10 -30.36
CA GLU A 922 7.56 10.12 -31.46
C GLU A 922 8.52 8.94 -31.24
N MET A 923 9.68 9.18 -30.60
CA MET A 923 10.65 8.14 -30.20
C MET A 923 10.26 7.38 -28.93
N SER A 924 9.01 7.46 -28.48
CA SER A 924 8.54 6.86 -27.21
C SER A 924 9.23 7.42 -25.96
N GLY A 925 9.70 8.67 -26.04
CA GLY A 925 10.13 9.44 -24.89
C GLY A 925 8.96 9.85 -24.00
N THR A 926 9.27 10.23 -22.77
CA THR A 926 8.29 10.58 -21.75
C THR A 926 8.41 12.05 -21.35
N LEU A 927 7.28 12.69 -21.07
CA LEU A 927 7.20 14.03 -20.48
C LEU A 927 7.70 14.00 -19.04
N GLN A 928 8.75 14.77 -18.74
CA GLN A 928 9.42 14.72 -17.43
C GLN A 928 9.25 15.98 -16.60
N SER A 929 9.15 17.13 -17.27
CA SER A 929 8.89 18.39 -16.59
C SER A 929 8.18 19.37 -17.51
N ILE A 930 7.51 20.34 -16.89
CA ILE A 930 6.86 21.46 -17.58
C ILE A 930 7.28 22.74 -16.89
N ALA A 931 8.04 23.58 -17.60
CA ALA A 931 8.37 24.92 -17.16
C ALA A 931 7.34 25.92 -17.70
N VAL A 932 7.03 26.94 -16.91
CA VAL A 932 6.17 28.06 -17.33
C VAL A 932 6.84 29.35 -16.92
N LYS A 933 7.24 30.17 -17.90
CA LYS A 933 7.74 31.53 -17.66
C LYS A 933 6.57 32.51 -17.70
N PHE A 934 6.39 33.28 -16.64
CA PHE A 934 5.30 34.26 -16.56
C PHE A 934 5.58 35.50 -17.42
N LYS A 935 4.52 36.08 -17.98
CA LYS A 935 4.57 37.39 -18.65
C LYS A 935 4.82 38.50 -17.63
N GLU A 936 5.43 39.58 -18.08
CA GLU A 936 5.64 40.77 -17.25
C GLU A 936 4.30 41.38 -16.80
N GLY A 937 4.25 41.91 -15.58
CA GLY A 937 3.05 42.52 -14.98
C GLY A 937 2.06 41.55 -14.33
N VAL A 938 2.30 40.24 -14.37
CA VAL A 938 1.48 39.24 -13.67
C VAL A 938 1.90 39.14 -12.20
N ASP A 939 0.93 39.08 -11.28
CA ASP A 939 1.21 38.75 -9.87
C ASP A 939 1.61 37.27 -9.74
N SER A 940 2.92 37.02 -9.85
CA SER A 940 3.53 35.69 -9.74
C SER A 940 3.15 34.97 -8.45
N LYS A 941 3.05 35.70 -7.34
CA LYS A 941 2.75 35.09 -6.04
C LYS A 941 1.31 34.62 -6.00
N SER A 942 0.36 35.50 -6.32
CA SER A 942 -1.06 35.13 -6.35
C SER A 942 -1.31 34.01 -7.35
N LEU A 943 -0.64 34.03 -8.51
CA LEU A 943 -0.82 33.01 -9.53
C LEU A 943 -0.35 31.62 -9.08
N VAL A 944 0.82 31.55 -8.41
CA VAL A 944 1.36 30.29 -7.86
C VAL A 944 0.49 29.78 -6.72
N GLU A 945 0.09 30.66 -5.80
CA GLU A 945 -0.79 30.32 -4.68
C GLU A 945 -2.17 29.84 -5.18
N ASP A 946 -2.71 30.46 -6.23
CA ASP A 946 -3.94 30.00 -6.88
C ASP A 946 -3.78 28.65 -7.56
N PHE A 947 -2.64 28.37 -8.19
CA PHE A 947 -2.39 27.09 -8.85
C PHE A 947 -2.21 25.95 -7.83
N ILE A 948 -1.37 26.13 -6.81
CA ILE A 948 -1.13 25.11 -5.79
C ILE A 948 -2.37 24.84 -4.91
N LEU A 949 -3.30 25.80 -4.81
CA LEU A 949 -4.62 25.60 -4.20
C LEU A 949 -5.43 24.48 -4.85
N LYS A 950 -5.18 24.18 -6.12
CA LYS A 950 -5.88 23.13 -6.89
C LYS A 950 -5.13 21.81 -6.93
N LEU A 951 -3.81 21.81 -6.67
CA LEU A 951 -2.96 20.63 -6.80
C LEU A 951 -2.70 19.95 -5.45
N ALA A 952 -2.45 18.64 -5.46
CA ALA A 952 -1.95 17.85 -4.32
C ALA A 952 -0.44 17.58 -4.37
N GLY A 953 0.26 18.09 -5.40
CA GLY A 953 1.69 17.90 -5.63
C GLY A 953 2.59 19.04 -5.11
N ILE A 954 3.84 19.02 -5.55
CA ILE A 954 4.80 20.11 -5.35
C ILE A 954 4.93 20.96 -6.62
N VAL A 955 5.19 22.25 -6.44
CA VAL A 955 5.53 23.17 -7.54
C VAL A 955 6.73 23.99 -7.11
N PHE A 956 7.74 24.07 -7.97
CA PHE A 956 8.87 24.98 -7.79
C PHE A 956 8.49 26.31 -8.42
N ALA A 957 8.73 27.42 -7.73
CA ALA A 957 8.34 28.74 -8.18
C ALA A 957 9.48 29.75 -7.99
N GLY A 958 9.85 30.44 -9.06
CA GLY A 958 10.73 31.60 -9.02
C GLY A 958 9.90 32.87 -8.88
N ILE A 959 10.06 33.57 -7.76
CA ILE A 959 9.31 34.80 -7.45
C ILE A 959 10.27 35.85 -6.91
N GLY A 960 10.46 36.94 -7.65
CA GLY A 960 11.47 37.95 -7.35
C GLY A 960 12.86 37.31 -7.38
N GLU A 961 13.70 37.56 -6.38
CA GLU A 961 15.06 37.00 -6.33
C GLU A 961 15.14 35.63 -5.62
N LYS A 962 13.99 35.03 -5.28
CA LYS A 962 13.95 33.82 -4.44
C LYS A 962 13.21 32.68 -5.12
N THR A 963 13.74 31.47 -4.92
CA THR A 963 13.10 30.24 -5.37
C THR A 963 12.42 29.55 -4.20
N TYR A 964 11.19 29.09 -4.43
CA TYR A 964 10.37 28.46 -3.41
C TYR A 964 9.84 27.11 -3.90
N VAL A 965 9.71 26.16 -2.97
CA VAL A 965 8.91 24.97 -3.17
C VAL A 965 7.58 25.18 -2.45
N TYR A 966 6.50 25.15 -3.22
CA TYR A 966 5.14 25.17 -2.71
C TYR A 966 4.60 23.75 -2.60
N SER A 967 3.94 23.46 -1.48
CA SER A 967 3.14 22.25 -1.29
C SER A 967 1.84 22.61 -0.58
N SER A 968 0.75 22.01 -1.05
CA SER A 968 -0.60 22.21 -0.52
C SER A 968 -0.97 21.29 0.65
N ILE A 969 -0.04 20.46 1.14
CA ILE A 969 -0.30 19.59 2.30
C ILE A 969 -0.64 20.47 3.50
N GLY A 970 -1.94 20.53 3.79
CA GLY A 970 -2.50 21.41 4.80
C GLY A 970 -2.04 20.99 6.18
N LEU A 971 -1.18 21.79 6.80
CA LEU A 971 -1.01 21.73 8.24
C LEU A 971 -2.33 22.20 8.87
N THR A 972 -3.12 21.27 9.39
CA THR A 972 -4.18 21.60 10.36
C THR A 972 -3.50 22.07 11.64
N ALA A 973 -3.19 23.36 11.69
CA ALA A 973 -2.71 23.97 12.93
C ALA A 973 -3.89 24.03 13.90
N VAL A 974 -3.76 23.34 15.03
CA VAL A 974 -4.66 23.53 16.17
C VAL A 974 -4.36 24.89 16.78
N SER A 975 -5.05 25.94 16.32
CA SER A 975 -4.97 27.24 16.98
C SER A 975 -5.59 27.13 18.37
N GLY A 976 -4.92 27.62 19.40
CA GLY A 976 -5.45 27.67 20.76
C GLY A 976 -4.78 26.72 21.77
N LEU A 977 -3.94 25.77 21.34
CA LEU A 977 -3.22 24.89 22.28
C LEU A 977 -2.31 25.69 23.24
N SER A 978 -1.69 26.77 22.77
CA SER A 978 -0.93 27.72 23.59
C SER A 978 -1.78 28.35 24.71
N ASN A 979 -3.06 28.61 24.43
CA ASN A 979 -4.00 29.24 25.37
C ASN A 979 -4.50 28.24 26.43
N LEU A 980 -4.29 26.94 26.24
CA LEU A 980 -4.72 25.89 27.16
C LEU A 980 -3.68 25.55 28.22
N ILE A 981 -2.41 25.91 28.00
CA ILE A 981 -1.31 25.57 28.91
C ILE A 981 -1.60 26.10 30.33
N ILE A 982 -2.01 27.36 30.45
CA ILE A 982 -2.25 28.01 31.74
C ILE A 982 -3.46 27.38 32.46
N PRO A 983 -4.68 27.26 31.87
CA PRO A 983 -5.81 26.60 32.53
C PRO A 983 -5.56 25.15 32.93
N ILE A 984 -4.87 24.37 32.09
CA ILE A 984 -4.53 22.96 32.39
C ILE A 984 -3.58 22.89 33.59
N LEU A 985 -2.59 23.79 33.67
CA LEU A 985 -1.65 23.81 34.78
C LEU A 985 -2.35 24.19 36.10
N ILE A 986 -3.23 25.18 36.07
CA ILE A 986 -4.06 25.57 37.23
C ILE A 986 -4.91 24.38 37.70
N ALA A 987 -5.56 23.69 36.77
CA ALA A 987 -6.33 22.48 37.06
C ALA A 987 -5.52 21.40 37.74
N ALA A 988 -4.35 21.10 37.19
CA ALA A 988 -3.47 20.07 37.70
C ALA A 988 -3.08 20.34 39.15
N LEU A 989 -2.72 21.60 39.45
CA LEU A 989 -2.39 22.03 40.81
C LEU A 989 -3.59 21.93 41.78
N ILE A 990 -4.79 22.32 41.34
CA ILE A 990 -6.01 22.21 42.15
C ILE A 990 -6.30 20.74 42.51
N VAL A 991 -6.26 19.85 41.51
CA VAL A 991 -6.51 18.42 41.72
C VAL A 991 -5.43 17.80 42.60
N LEU A 992 -4.16 18.12 42.34
CA LEU A 992 -3.02 17.65 43.13
C LEU A 992 -3.20 18.03 44.60
N ASN A 993 -3.47 19.31 44.90
CA ASN A 993 -3.63 19.80 46.27
C ASN A 993 -4.82 19.13 46.96
N THR A 994 -5.95 19.03 46.27
CA THR A 994 -7.16 18.38 46.79
C THR A 994 -6.93 16.91 47.12
N MET A 995 -6.30 16.16 46.21
CA MET A 995 -6.03 14.74 46.41
C MET A 995 -4.97 14.50 47.48
N LEU A 996 -3.96 15.36 47.56
CA LEU A 996 -2.94 15.29 48.62
C LEU A 996 -3.56 15.52 50.00
N GLY A 997 -4.45 16.51 50.14
CA GLY A 997 -5.23 16.72 51.35
C GLY A 997 -6.11 15.52 51.72
N SER A 998 -6.73 14.87 50.73
CA SER A 998 -7.50 13.62 50.92
C SER A 998 -6.64 12.49 51.50
N VAL A 999 -5.39 12.34 51.03
CA VAL A 999 -4.45 11.32 51.51
C VAL A 999 -4.04 11.59 52.96
N TYR A 1000 -3.65 12.83 53.29
CA TYR A 1000 -3.18 13.17 54.63
C TYR A 1000 -4.26 13.02 55.71
N GLU A 1001 -5.50 13.41 55.40
CA GLU A 1001 -6.62 13.21 56.34
C GLU A 1001 -6.97 11.73 56.56
N ARG A 1002 -6.58 10.86 55.63
CA ARG A 1002 -6.91 9.43 55.62
C ARG A 1002 -5.76 8.54 56.05
N ILE A 1003 -4.68 9.10 56.62
CA ILE A 1003 -3.53 8.33 57.10
C ILE A 1003 -3.96 7.20 58.05
N LYS A 1004 -4.87 7.48 59.00
CA LYS A 1004 -5.38 6.46 59.93
C LYS A 1004 -6.15 5.35 59.20
N GLU A 1005 -7.00 5.70 58.24
CA GLU A 1005 -7.76 4.73 57.43
C GLU A 1005 -6.84 3.88 56.54
N ILE A 1006 -5.82 4.50 55.94
CA ILE A 1006 -4.78 3.84 55.14
C ILE A 1006 -4.02 2.83 56.00
N GLY A 1007 -3.68 3.20 57.24
CA GLY A 1007 -3.08 2.31 58.23
C GLY A 1007 -3.99 1.12 58.57
N THR A 1008 -5.29 1.35 58.75
CA THR A 1008 -6.27 0.27 58.98
C THR A 1008 -6.38 -0.66 57.78
N TYR A 1009 -6.48 -0.13 56.55
CA TYR A 1009 -6.52 -0.94 55.33
C TYR A 1009 -5.26 -1.78 55.16
N SER A 1010 -4.10 -1.22 55.46
CA SER A 1010 -2.83 -1.94 55.48
C SER A 1010 -2.80 -3.05 56.53
N ALA A 1011 -3.31 -2.79 57.74
CA ALA A 1011 -3.38 -3.78 58.81
C ALA A 1011 -4.33 -4.95 58.50
N VAL A 1012 -5.38 -4.70 57.71
CA VAL A 1012 -6.35 -5.70 57.21
C VAL A 1012 -5.82 -6.43 55.95
N GLY A 1013 -4.62 -6.08 55.47
CA GLY A 1013 -3.93 -6.83 54.42
C GLY A 1013 -4.10 -6.28 52.99
N LEU A 1014 -4.58 -5.05 52.80
CA LEU A 1014 -4.57 -4.41 51.48
C LEU A 1014 -3.14 -4.07 51.04
N ALA A 1015 -2.72 -4.60 49.89
CA ALA A 1015 -1.43 -4.28 49.30
C ALA A 1015 -1.30 -2.77 48.97
N PRO A 1016 -0.09 -2.19 49.01
CA PRO A 1016 0.15 -0.78 48.66
C PRO A 1016 -0.42 -0.35 47.30
N VAL A 1017 -0.36 -1.24 46.32
CA VAL A 1017 -0.93 -1.01 44.97
C VAL A 1017 -2.46 -0.91 45.02
N HIS A 1018 -3.13 -1.70 45.86
CA HIS A 1018 -4.58 -1.62 46.04
C HIS A 1018 -4.98 -0.32 46.74
N ILE A 1019 -4.16 0.18 47.67
CA ILE A 1019 -4.38 1.47 48.33
C ILE A 1019 -4.18 2.64 47.35
N ALA A 1020 -3.16 2.60 46.49
CA ALA A 1020 -3.02 3.55 45.38
C ALA A 1020 -4.22 3.50 44.43
N SER A 1021 -4.70 2.29 44.10
CA SER A 1021 -5.84 2.10 43.20
C SER A 1021 -7.14 2.73 43.72
N LEU A 1022 -7.28 2.83 45.05
CA LEU A 1022 -8.43 3.47 45.68
C LEU A 1022 -8.48 4.97 45.40
N PHE A 1023 -7.35 5.68 45.50
CA PHE A 1023 -7.28 7.11 45.18
C PHE A 1023 -7.33 7.39 43.67
N LEU A 1024 -6.78 6.49 42.85
CA LEU A 1024 -6.94 6.55 41.39
C LEU A 1024 -8.39 6.29 40.94
N ALA A 1025 -9.13 5.46 41.68
CA ALA A 1025 -10.56 5.26 41.45
C ALA A 1025 -11.35 6.55 41.75
N GLU A 1026 -11.05 7.22 42.86
CA GLU A 1026 -11.67 8.51 43.20
C GLU A 1026 -11.41 9.58 42.13
N SER A 1027 -10.18 9.71 41.64
CA SER A 1027 -9.86 10.66 40.57
C SER A 1027 -10.47 10.30 39.23
N MET A 1028 -10.61 9.01 38.90
CA MET A 1028 -11.34 8.56 37.71
C MET A 1028 -12.82 8.95 37.77
N VAL A 1029 -13.47 8.79 38.93
CA VAL A 1029 -14.86 9.23 39.13
C VAL A 1029 -14.96 10.74 38.90
N TYR A 1030 -14.09 11.53 39.51
CA TYR A 1030 -14.04 12.99 39.30
C TYR A 1030 -13.80 13.39 37.86
N ALA A 1031 -12.89 12.70 37.16
CA ALA A 1031 -12.56 12.96 35.76
C ALA A 1031 -13.75 12.70 34.84
N VAL A 1032 -14.43 11.55 34.99
CA VAL A 1032 -15.58 11.18 34.17
C VAL A 1032 -16.80 12.05 34.47
N LEU A 1033 -17.08 12.33 35.76
CA LEU A 1033 -18.18 13.23 36.15
C LEU A 1033 -17.93 14.65 35.63
N GLY A 1034 -16.73 15.19 35.83
CA GLY A 1034 -16.34 16.52 35.37
C GLY A 1034 -16.40 16.66 33.85
N ALA A 1035 -15.91 15.65 33.12
CA ALA A 1035 -15.93 15.59 31.67
C ALA A 1035 -17.36 15.61 31.08
N VAL A 1036 -18.22 14.67 31.52
CA VAL A 1036 -19.58 14.56 30.98
C VAL A 1036 -20.45 15.73 31.42
N ALA A 1037 -20.45 16.09 32.71
CA ALA A 1037 -21.28 17.18 33.21
C ALA A 1037 -20.79 18.55 32.71
N GLY A 1038 -19.47 18.76 32.64
CA GLY A 1038 -18.88 19.97 32.06
C GLY A 1038 -19.18 20.12 30.57
N TYR A 1039 -19.15 19.01 29.82
CA TYR A 1039 -19.61 18.99 28.43
C TYR A 1039 -21.11 19.37 28.33
N LEU A 1040 -21.99 18.69 29.08
CA LEU A 1040 -23.44 18.93 29.03
C LEU A 1040 -23.79 20.38 29.39
N ILE A 1041 -23.25 20.91 30.48
CA ILE A 1041 -23.47 22.30 30.91
C ILE A 1041 -22.94 23.27 29.85
N GLY A 1042 -21.76 23.00 29.29
CA GLY A 1042 -21.19 23.82 28.23
C GLY A 1042 -22.08 23.89 26.99
N GLN A 1043 -22.61 22.75 26.54
CA GLN A 1043 -23.55 22.72 25.41
C GLN A 1043 -24.86 23.46 25.70
N ILE A 1044 -25.40 23.31 26.91
CA ILE A 1044 -26.64 24.00 27.32
C ILE A 1044 -26.43 25.52 27.29
N LEU A 1045 -25.36 26.00 27.92
CA LEU A 1045 -25.02 27.42 27.92
C LEU A 1045 -24.80 27.92 26.50
N ALA A 1046 -24.04 27.17 25.68
CA ALA A 1046 -23.80 27.52 24.29
C ALA A 1046 -25.09 27.66 23.49
N LYS A 1047 -26.02 26.70 23.64
CA LYS A 1047 -27.31 26.70 22.96
C LYS A 1047 -28.16 27.90 23.40
N ILE A 1048 -28.23 28.19 24.70
CA ILE A 1048 -28.93 29.37 25.23
C ILE A 1048 -28.33 30.64 24.64
N MET A 1049 -27.02 30.77 24.70
CA MET A 1049 -26.26 31.91 24.20
C MET A 1049 -26.42 32.16 22.69
N VAL A 1050 -26.52 31.09 21.89
CA VAL A 1050 -26.79 31.17 20.45
C VAL A 1050 -28.22 31.64 20.18
N VAL A 1051 -29.20 31.13 20.93
CA VAL A 1051 -30.62 31.53 20.79
C VAL A 1051 -30.86 32.98 21.23
N THR A 1052 -30.18 33.45 22.28
CA THR A 1052 -30.30 34.83 22.79
C THR A 1052 -29.48 35.85 22.01
N GLY A 1053 -28.64 35.43 21.06
CA GLY A 1053 -27.83 36.31 20.23
C GLY A 1053 -26.70 37.05 20.98
N MET A 1054 -26.38 36.64 22.20
CA MET A 1054 -25.41 37.33 23.08
C MET A 1054 -23.95 37.22 22.61
N LEU A 1055 -23.63 36.28 21.72
CA LEU A 1055 -22.29 36.14 21.12
C LEU A 1055 -22.29 36.54 19.64
N LYS A 1056 -22.19 37.84 19.37
CA LYS A 1056 -21.79 38.33 18.04
C LYS A 1056 -20.30 38.04 17.83
N GLY A 1057 -19.98 36.90 17.18
CA GLY A 1057 -18.65 36.62 16.63
C GLY A 1057 -17.85 35.47 17.28
N LEU A 1058 -18.34 34.86 18.37
CA LEU A 1058 -17.69 33.70 18.98
C LEU A 1058 -18.35 32.41 18.47
N ILE A 1059 -17.57 31.58 17.77
CA ILE A 1059 -18.06 30.33 17.15
C ILE A 1059 -17.56 29.15 17.98
N LEU A 1060 -18.48 28.47 18.65
CA LEU A 1060 -18.17 27.33 19.50
C LEU A 1060 -18.50 26.03 18.77
N ASN A 1061 -17.49 25.42 18.15
CA ASN A 1061 -17.65 24.11 17.49
C ASN A 1061 -17.53 23.00 18.53
N TYR A 1062 -18.64 22.77 19.20
CA TYR A 1062 -18.78 21.97 20.41
C TYR A 1062 -19.08 20.49 20.12
N SER A 1063 -19.25 20.14 18.84
CA SER A 1063 -19.61 18.79 18.38
C SER A 1063 -18.47 18.08 17.63
N SER A 1064 -17.25 18.61 17.67
CA SER A 1064 -16.10 18.09 16.92
C SER A 1064 -15.12 17.27 17.76
N LEU A 1065 -14.20 16.56 17.09
CA LEU A 1065 -13.06 15.89 17.71
C LEU A 1065 -12.25 16.81 18.65
N SER A 1066 -12.27 18.12 18.45
CA SER A 1066 -11.69 19.10 19.39
C SER A 1066 -12.22 18.95 20.82
N ALA A 1067 -13.53 18.72 20.97
CA ALA A 1067 -14.17 18.51 22.26
C ALA A 1067 -13.75 17.17 22.87
N VAL A 1068 -13.58 16.13 22.04
CA VAL A 1068 -13.05 14.83 22.45
C VAL A 1068 -11.61 14.97 22.96
N PHE A 1069 -10.73 15.63 22.19
CA PHE A 1069 -9.35 15.90 22.59
C PHE A 1069 -9.26 16.71 23.88
N ALA A 1070 -10.08 17.76 24.02
CA ALA A 1070 -10.18 18.54 25.24
C ALA A 1070 -10.56 17.67 26.45
N THR A 1071 -11.60 16.84 26.31
CA THR A 1071 -12.04 15.91 27.34
C THR A 1071 -10.97 14.89 27.72
N ILE A 1072 -10.26 14.31 26.74
CA ILE A 1072 -9.14 13.39 27.00
C ILE A 1072 -8.02 14.09 27.75
N ILE A 1073 -7.64 15.31 27.34
CA ILE A 1073 -6.61 16.10 28.02
C ILE A 1073 -7.01 16.37 29.47
N ILE A 1074 -8.27 16.70 29.73
CA ILE A 1074 -8.77 16.94 31.09
C ILE A 1074 -8.71 15.65 31.93
N VAL A 1075 -9.27 14.54 31.42
CA VAL A 1075 -9.25 13.25 32.12
C VAL A 1075 -7.81 12.85 32.43
N PHE A 1076 -6.91 12.98 31.46
CA PHE A 1076 -5.49 12.67 31.64
C PHE A 1076 -4.82 13.59 32.66
N THR A 1077 -5.13 14.89 32.63
CA THR A 1077 -4.61 15.87 33.60
C THR A 1077 -5.03 15.51 35.02
N VAL A 1078 -6.31 15.16 35.23
CA VAL A 1078 -6.83 14.74 36.55
C VAL A 1078 -6.14 13.48 37.06
N LEU A 1079 -5.99 12.47 36.20
CA LEU A 1079 -5.33 11.21 36.54
C LEU A 1079 -3.84 11.41 36.85
N LEU A 1080 -3.11 12.14 36.00
CA LEU A 1080 -1.69 12.45 36.22
C LEU A 1080 -1.47 13.22 37.53
N SER A 1081 -2.33 14.20 37.81
CA SER A 1081 -2.24 15.01 39.04
C SER A 1081 -2.48 14.19 40.30
N THR A 1082 -3.10 13.02 40.17
CA THR A 1082 -3.39 12.10 41.28
C THR A 1082 -2.32 11.03 41.45
N LEU A 1083 -1.44 10.80 40.47
CA LEU A 1083 -0.37 9.80 40.57
C LEU A 1083 0.56 10.05 41.75
N TYR A 1084 0.95 11.31 41.99
CA TYR A 1084 1.82 11.65 43.12
C TYR A 1084 1.13 11.42 44.48
N PRO A 1085 -0.08 11.95 44.74
CA PRO A 1085 -0.84 11.64 45.95
C PRO A 1085 -1.09 10.13 46.15
N ALA A 1086 -1.48 9.40 45.10
CA ALA A 1086 -1.73 7.96 45.19
C ALA A 1086 -0.45 7.18 45.52
N ARG A 1087 0.68 7.56 44.94
CA ARG A 1087 2.00 7.00 45.31
C ARG A 1087 2.34 7.29 46.76
N LYS A 1088 2.12 8.53 47.24
CA LYS A 1088 2.31 8.88 48.65
C LYS A 1088 1.43 8.05 49.58
N ALA A 1089 0.15 7.85 49.24
CA ALA A 1089 -0.75 6.98 50.00
C ALA A 1089 -0.25 5.52 50.09
N SER A 1090 0.24 4.97 48.98
CA SER A 1090 0.82 3.62 48.96
C SER A 1090 2.11 3.49 49.78
N GLN A 1091 2.91 4.55 49.85
CA GLN A 1091 4.14 4.55 50.66
C GLN A 1091 3.82 4.63 52.16
N MET A 1092 2.71 5.28 52.53
CA MET A 1092 2.23 5.35 53.90
C MET A 1092 1.59 4.04 54.40
N SER A 1093 1.25 3.11 53.50
CA SER A 1093 0.68 1.79 53.83
C SER A 1093 1.73 0.69 53.98
N VAL A 1094 3.00 1.05 54.18
CA VAL A 1094 4.05 0.09 54.50
C VAL A 1094 4.35 0.25 55.98
N PRO A 1095 3.80 -0.60 56.88
CA PRO A 1095 4.23 -0.61 58.26
C PRO A 1095 5.70 -1.05 58.25
N ASP A 1096 6.59 -0.12 58.60
CA ASP A 1096 8.03 -0.30 58.86
C ASP A 1096 8.59 -1.71 58.56
N VAL A 1097 8.77 -2.03 57.27
CA VAL A 1097 9.44 -3.26 56.81
C VAL A 1097 10.94 -3.00 56.77
N THR A 1098 11.52 -2.70 57.94
CA THR A 1098 12.98 -2.64 58.14
C THR A 1098 13.55 -3.93 58.72
N ARG A 1099 12.88 -5.08 58.52
CA ARG A 1099 13.56 -6.37 58.46
C ARG A 1099 13.14 -7.16 57.22
N ARG A 1100 13.62 -6.73 56.04
CA ARG A 1100 13.84 -7.68 54.95
C ARG A 1100 14.83 -8.72 55.49
N TRP A 1101 14.43 -9.98 55.55
CA TRP A 1101 15.37 -11.06 55.84
C TRP A 1101 16.44 -11.05 54.74
N VAL A 1102 17.67 -10.71 55.12
CA VAL A 1102 18.80 -10.71 54.21
C VAL A 1102 19.34 -12.13 54.20
N LEU A 1103 19.06 -12.86 53.11
CA LEU A 1103 19.66 -14.16 52.89
C LEU A 1103 21.20 -14.00 52.79
N PRO A 1104 21.99 -14.86 53.45
CA PRO A 1104 23.43 -14.88 53.23
C PRO A 1104 23.71 -15.21 51.77
N LYS A 1105 24.87 -14.83 51.22
CA LYS A 1105 25.23 -15.24 49.86
C LYS A 1105 25.50 -16.76 49.82
N PRO A 1106 25.08 -17.49 48.75
CA PRO A 1106 25.40 -18.89 48.59
C PRO A 1106 26.92 -19.11 48.49
N LYS A 1107 27.40 -20.24 49.02
CA LYS A 1107 28.81 -20.65 48.90
C LYS A 1107 28.92 -21.63 47.72
N GLY A 1108 29.23 -21.10 46.54
CA GLY A 1108 29.23 -21.88 45.30
C GLY A 1108 27.83 -22.40 44.99
N ASP A 1109 27.69 -23.71 44.83
CA ASP A 1109 26.42 -24.37 44.49
C ASP A 1109 25.60 -24.79 45.70
N ARG A 1110 26.03 -24.45 46.91
CA ARG A 1110 25.32 -24.79 48.15
C ARG A 1110 24.93 -23.52 48.91
N TRP A 1111 23.66 -23.43 49.25
CA TRP A 1111 23.07 -22.33 50.01
C TRP A 1111 22.44 -22.86 51.28
N GLU A 1112 23.05 -22.53 52.41
CA GLU A 1112 22.64 -23.02 53.72
C GLU A 1112 22.37 -21.83 54.64
N PHE A 1113 21.21 -21.82 55.27
CA PHE A 1113 20.82 -20.79 56.23
C PHE A 1113 19.72 -21.29 57.15
N GLU A 1114 19.69 -20.71 58.35
CA GLU A 1114 18.59 -20.88 59.27
C GLU A 1114 17.37 -20.10 58.78
N PHE A 1115 16.24 -20.80 58.66
CA PHE A 1115 14.97 -20.19 58.36
C PHE A 1115 14.46 -19.49 59.63
N PRO A 1116 14.03 -18.21 59.59
CA PRO A 1116 13.68 -17.44 60.78
C PRO A 1116 12.30 -17.84 61.34
N PHE A 1117 12.18 -19.10 61.76
CA PHE A 1117 10.97 -19.72 62.24
C PHE A 1117 11.36 -20.85 63.22
N THR A 1118 10.70 -20.89 64.37
CA THR A 1118 10.83 -21.97 65.35
C THR A 1118 9.47 -22.61 65.59
N VAL A 1119 9.49 -23.90 65.97
CA VAL A 1119 8.30 -24.74 66.09
C VAL A 1119 8.38 -25.49 67.42
N SER A 1120 7.27 -25.61 68.15
CA SER A 1120 7.27 -26.39 69.39
C SER A 1120 7.44 -27.88 69.10
N GLU A 1121 8.04 -28.61 70.03
CA GLU A 1121 8.22 -30.06 69.95
C GLU A 1121 6.91 -30.83 69.65
N PHE A 1122 5.78 -30.42 70.21
CA PHE A 1122 4.48 -31.05 69.96
C PHE A 1122 3.92 -30.82 68.55
N GLU A 1123 4.46 -29.88 67.77
CA GLU A 1123 3.94 -29.55 66.44
C GLU A 1123 4.91 -29.90 65.31
N VAL A 1124 6.17 -30.25 65.63
CA VAL A 1124 7.23 -30.39 64.62
C VAL A 1124 6.95 -31.52 63.63
N LEU A 1125 6.43 -32.66 64.08
CA LEU A 1125 6.09 -33.79 63.21
C LEU A 1125 4.89 -33.48 62.32
N GLY A 1126 3.87 -32.80 62.86
CA GLY A 1126 2.72 -32.36 62.08
C GLY A 1126 3.12 -31.35 61.01
N LEU A 1127 3.98 -30.38 61.35
CA LEU A 1127 4.50 -29.41 60.39
C LEU A 1127 5.37 -30.08 59.32
N ALA A 1128 6.24 -31.01 59.70
CA ALA A 1128 7.10 -31.72 58.76
C ALA A 1128 6.26 -32.51 57.74
N THR A 1129 5.19 -33.16 58.20
CA THR A 1129 4.23 -33.88 57.35
C THR A 1129 3.45 -32.93 56.44
N PHE A 1130 2.96 -31.81 56.98
CA PHE A 1130 2.26 -30.78 56.22
C PHE A 1130 3.12 -30.20 55.08
N LEU A 1131 4.40 -29.94 55.35
CA LEU A 1131 5.33 -29.44 54.32
C LEU A 1131 5.66 -30.51 53.29
N THR A 1132 5.82 -31.78 53.69
CA THR A 1132 6.02 -32.89 52.74
C THR A 1132 4.81 -33.02 51.80
N ASP A 1133 3.59 -32.97 52.31
CA ASP A 1133 2.37 -33.00 51.49
C ASP A 1133 2.26 -31.78 50.57
N TYR A 1134 2.63 -30.60 51.06
CA TYR A 1134 2.70 -29.40 50.24
C TYR A 1134 3.64 -29.61 49.04
N PHE A 1135 4.86 -30.11 49.25
CA PHE A 1135 5.79 -30.36 48.13
C PHE A 1135 5.33 -31.50 47.22
N ASN A 1136 4.70 -32.54 47.75
CA ASN A 1136 4.11 -33.64 46.96
C ASN A 1136 2.93 -33.18 46.09
N SER A 1137 2.18 -32.15 46.50
CA SER A 1137 1.11 -31.59 45.67
C SER A 1137 1.60 -30.94 44.36
N TYR A 1138 2.91 -30.69 44.24
CA TYR A 1138 3.57 -30.20 43.03
C TYR A 1138 4.37 -31.30 42.29
N GLN A 1139 4.17 -32.57 42.65
CA GLN A 1139 4.71 -33.70 41.90
C GLN A 1139 3.89 -33.89 40.61
N ASP A 1140 4.56 -34.11 39.48
CA ASP A 1140 3.97 -34.32 38.14
C ASP A 1140 3.16 -33.13 37.52
N ILE A 1141 3.21 -31.93 38.11
CA ILE A 1141 2.54 -30.71 37.57
C ILE A 1141 3.57 -29.69 37.06
N SER A 1142 3.67 -29.50 35.76
CA SER A 1142 4.59 -28.55 35.10
C SER A 1142 4.04 -27.12 34.94
N VAL A 1143 2.99 -26.76 35.69
CA VAL A 1143 2.35 -25.44 35.66
C VAL A 1143 2.30 -24.86 37.08
N GLY A 1144 3.09 -23.82 37.35
CA GLY A 1144 3.15 -23.18 38.67
C GLY A 1144 4.44 -22.40 38.89
N ASP A 1145 4.70 -22.00 40.14
CA ASP A 1145 5.94 -21.29 40.52
C ASP A 1145 7.16 -22.25 40.64
N PHE A 1146 6.92 -23.54 40.85
CA PHE A 1146 7.93 -24.63 40.85
C PHE A 1146 7.23 -26.00 40.66
N TYR A 1147 7.99 -27.05 40.36
CA TYR A 1147 7.53 -28.45 40.44
C TYR A 1147 8.57 -29.31 41.15
N THR A 1148 8.15 -30.46 41.70
CA THR A 1148 9.02 -31.34 42.51
C THR A 1148 9.06 -32.77 41.95
N ASN A 1149 10.11 -33.52 42.29
CA ASN A 1149 10.22 -34.97 42.00
C ASN A 1149 9.67 -35.84 43.15
N GLY A 1150 8.71 -35.32 43.93
CA GLY A 1150 8.28 -35.90 45.21
C GLY A 1150 9.20 -35.55 46.37
N ALA A 1151 8.63 -35.42 47.56
CA ALA A 1151 9.28 -35.11 48.81
C ALA A 1151 9.25 -36.31 49.77
N THR A 1152 10.39 -36.55 50.40
CA THR A 1152 10.60 -37.65 51.35
C THR A 1152 10.80 -37.10 52.74
N LEU A 1153 10.05 -37.64 53.71
CA LEU A 1153 10.19 -37.35 55.14
C LEU A 1153 10.98 -38.47 55.81
N ARG A 1154 12.05 -38.13 56.53
CA ARG A 1154 12.86 -39.07 57.31
C ARG A 1154 13.17 -38.48 58.69
N TYR A 1155 13.54 -39.33 59.66
CA TYR A 1155 13.94 -38.88 60.98
C TYR A 1155 15.22 -39.57 61.47
N GLU A 1156 15.89 -38.96 62.43
CA GLU A 1156 17.07 -39.47 63.11
C GLU A 1156 16.89 -39.32 64.62
N LYS A 1157 17.18 -40.38 65.39
CA LYS A 1157 17.08 -40.35 66.86
C LYS A 1157 18.32 -39.70 67.46
N ILE A 1158 18.13 -38.85 68.48
CA ILE A 1158 19.20 -38.18 69.22
C ILE A 1158 19.12 -38.58 70.69
N ASP A 1159 20.26 -38.61 71.38
CA ASP A 1159 20.31 -38.81 72.84
C ASP A 1159 19.40 -37.82 73.57
N GLY A 1160 18.49 -38.33 74.41
CA GLY A 1160 17.49 -37.53 75.13
C GLY A 1160 16.04 -37.66 74.65
N ASN A 1161 15.68 -38.72 73.91
CA ASN A 1161 14.30 -39.05 73.47
C ASN A 1161 13.67 -38.05 72.46
N LYS A 1162 14.49 -37.19 71.82
CA LYS A 1162 14.08 -36.25 70.76
C LYS A 1162 14.53 -36.75 69.38
N ASN A 1163 13.76 -36.42 68.34
CA ASN A 1163 14.07 -36.78 66.94
C ASN A 1163 14.44 -35.55 66.12
N LYS A 1164 15.43 -35.65 65.23
CA LYS A 1164 15.63 -34.71 64.11
C LYS A 1164 14.78 -35.14 62.92
N TYR A 1165 14.13 -34.19 62.23
CA TYR A 1165 13.30 -34.48 61.06
C TYR A 1165 13.91 -33.84 59.81
N TYR A 1166 13.91 -34.57 58.70
CA TYR A 1166 14.44 -34.11 57.43
C TYR A 1166 13.38 -34.26 56.33
N ILE A 1167 13.20 -33.22 55.53
CA ILE A 1167 12.43 -33.26 54.28
C ILE A 1167 13.39 -33.08 53.13
N THR A 1168 13.44 -34.02 52.19
CA THR A 1168 14.33 -33.95 51.03
C THR A 1168 13.53 -34.08 49.73
N THR A 1169 13.77 -33.18 48.78
CA THR A 1169 13.13 -33.18 47.45
C THR A 1169 13.99 -32.49 46.40
N GLU A 1170 13.83 -32.87 45.14
CA GLU A 1170 14.38 -32.14 43.98
C GLU A 1170 13.31 -31.19 43.43
N VAL A 1171 13.72 -29.95 43.16
CA VAL A 1171 12.83 -28.85 42.78
C VAL A 1171 13.33 -28.17 41.52
N TRP A 1172 12.43 -27.92 40.57
CA TRP A 1172 12.66 -27.06 39.42
C TRP A 1172 11.87 -25.77 39.58
N ILE A 1173 12.52 -24.63 39.39
CA ILE A 1173 11.93 -23.31 39.69
C ILE A 1173 11.55 -22.60 38.39
N ALA A 1174 10.35 -22.02 38.34
CA ALA A 1174 9.89 -21.26 37.19
C ALA A 1174 10.60 -19.88 37.06
N PRO A 1175 10.84 -19.37 35.85
CA PRO A 1175 10.46 -19.93 34.55
C PRO A 1175 11.35 -21.11 34.14
N PHE A 1176 10.73 -22.21 33.72
CA PHE A 1176 11.41 -23.49 33.46
C PHE A 1176 12.38 -23.43 32.28
N ASP A 1177 12.24 -22.45 31.38
CA ASP A 1177 13.15 -22.20 30.26
C ASP A 1177 14.59 -21.86 30.70
N LEU A 1178 14.76 -21.35 31.93
CA LEU A 1178 16.08 -21.08 32.51
C LEU A 1178 16.76 -22.35 33.04
N GLY A 1179 16.06 -23.49 33.03
CA GLY A 1179 16.62 -24.79 33.40
C GLY A 1179 17.17 -24.86 34.83
N VAL A 1180 16.64 -24.06 35.76
CA VAL A 1180 17.14 -24.01 37.14
C VAL A 1180 16.54 -25.15 37.95
N SER A 1181 17.39 -26.09 38.38
CA SER A 1181 17.01 -27.19 39.28
C SER A 1181 17.91 -27.25 40.51
N GLN A 1182 17.34 -27.68 41.64
CA GLN A 1182 18.04 -27.78 42.91
C GLN A 1182 17.56 -28.95 43.76
N LYS A 1183 18.44 -29.48 44.59
CA LYS A 1183 18.09 -30.36 45.69
C LYS A 1183 17.84 -29.53 46.94
N MET A 1184 16.67 -29.67 47.55
CA MET A 1184 16.29 -28.99 48.78
C MET A 1184 16.23 -29.98 49.94
N GLU A 1185 16.80 -29.57 51.06
CA GLU A 1185 16.73 -30.28 52.33
C GLU A 1185 16.28 -29.31 53.44
N ILE A 1186 15.15 -29.60 54.08
CA ILE A 1186 14.68 -28.91 55.29
C ILE A 1186 15.02 -29.79 56.48
N ILE A 1187 15.80 -29.27 57.41
CA ILE A 1187 16.26 -29.94 58.62
C ILE A 1187 15.60 -29.27 59.81
N MET A 1188 14.81 -30.01 60.58
CA MET A 1188 14.21 -29.54 61.82
C MET A 1188 14.94 -30.21 62.99
N GLU A 1189 15.67 -29.42 63.77
CA GLU A 1189 16.51 -29.91 64.87
C GLU A 1189 16.20 -29.24 66.21
N PRO A 1190 16.35 -29.96 67.33
CA PRO A 1190 16.04 -29.43 68.65
C PRO A 1190 17.05 -28.36 69.08
N LEU A 1191 16.55 -27.25 69.62
CA LEU A 1191 17.36 -26.11 70.08
C LEU A 1191 17.75 -26.29 71.56
N GLY A 1192 18.79 -27.10 71.82
CA GLY A 1192 19.32 -27.32 73.18
C GLY A 1192 18.29 -27.90 74.17
N GLU A 1193 18.27 -27.40 75.41
CA GLU A 1193 17.34 -27.84 76.48
C GLU A 1193 15.90 -27.31 76.30
N TYR A 1194 15.62 -26.48 75.29
CA TYR A 1194 14.30 -25.90 75.07
C TYR A 1194 13.36 -26.84 74.30
N ASN A 1195 12.04 -26.73 74.52
CA ASN A 1195 11.00 -27.51 73.81
C ASN A 1195 10.67 -26.95 72.41
N PHE A 1196 11.69 -26.45 71.70
CA PHE A 1196 11.56 -25.85 70.38
C PHE A 1196 12.57 -26.44 69.39
N TYR A 1197 12.17 -26.44 68.13
CA TYR A 1197 12.95 -26.86 66.98
C TYR A 1197 13.30 -25.65 66.11
N THR A 1198 14.57 -25.55 65.69
CA THR A 1198 15.02 -24.65 64.63
C THR A 1198 14.89 -25.33 63.28
N ILE A 1199 14.74 -24.53 62.22
CA ILE A 1199 14.58 -25.02 60.85
C ILE A 1199 15.76 -24.53 60.03
N ASN A 1200 16.63 -25.44 59.62
CA ASN A 1200 17.74 -25.17 58.72
C ASN A 1200 17.38 -25.61 57.30
N LEU A 1201 17.63 -24.74 56.32
CA LEU A 1201 17.38 -25.04 54.91
C LEU A 1201 18.71 -25.14 54.16
N ILE A 1202 18.90 -26.24 53.44
CA ILE A 1202 20.03 -26.46 52.54
C ILE A 1202 19.50 -26.61 51.12
N LEU A 1203 19.92 -25.71 50.24
CA LEU A 1203 19.65 -25.76 48.81
C LEU A 1203 20.94 -26.04 48.06
N THR A 1204 20.95 -27.06 47.21
CA THR A 1204 22.10 -27.40 46.36
C THR A 1204 21.70 -27.27 44.89
N ARG A 1205 22.31 -26.34 44.16
CA ARG A 1205 22.11 -26.14 42.72
C ARG A 1205 22.54 -27.40 41.98
N MET A 1206 21.65 -27.93 41.13
CA MET A 1206 21.94 -29.07 40.27
C MET A 1206 22.12 -28.62 38.81
N SER A 1207 21.34 -27.64 38.35
CA SER A 1207 21.45 -27.04 37.01
C SER A 1207 20.93 -25.59 36.95
N GLY A 1208 21.21 -24.88 35.85
CA GLY A 1208 20.86 -23.46 35.63
C GLY A 1208 21.93 -22.46 36.11
N GLU A 1209 22.02 -21.25 35.56
CA GLU A 1209 23.09 -20.29 35.90
C GLU A 1209 23.02 -19.81 37.36
N ALA A 1210 24.16 -19.64 38.04
CA ALA A 1210 24.22 -19.30 39.47
C ALA A 1210 23.48 -17.99 39.82
N GLY A 1211 23.55 -16.97 38.94
CA GLY A 1211 22.84 -15.70 39.14
C GLY A 1211 21.32 -15.83 39.01
N ASP A 1212 20.85 -16.67 38.09
CA ASP A 1212 19.43 -16.97 37.94
C ASP A 1212 18.92 -17.84 39.10
N TRP A 1213 19.71 -18.84 39.52
CA TRP A 1213 19.41 -19.66 40.71
C TRP A 1213 19.27 -18.82 41.98
N GLU A 1214 20.17 -17.85 42.21
CA GLU A 1214 20.08 -16.94 43.35
C GLU A 1214 18.83 -16.05 43.28
N ARG A 1215 18.51 -15.51 42.10
CA ARG A 1215 17.36 -14.62 41.89
C ARG A 1215 16.03 -15.36 42.06
N LEU A 1216 15.88 -16.53 41.45
CA LEU A 1216 14.63 -17.29 41.45
C LEU A 1216 14.32 -17.88 42.83
N ASN A 1217 15.34 -18.26 43.60
CA ASN A 1217 15.14 -18.79 44.95
C ASN A 1217 14.50 -17.81 45.92
N ARG A 1218 14.67 -16.49 45.74
CA ARG A 1218 14.00 -15.51 46.62
C ARG A 1218 12.49 -15.69 46.62
N LYS A 1219 11.88 -15.80 45.44
CA LYS A 1219 10.43 -15.99 45.29
C LYS A 1219 10.00 -17.37 45.79
N PHE A 1220 10.79 -18.40 45.50
CA PHE A 1220 10.54 -19.76 45.99
C PHE A 1220 10.53 -19.84 47.52
N LEU A 1221 11.52 -19.24 48.18
CA LEU A 1221 11.64 -19.18 49.64
C LEU A 1221 10.53 -18.35 50.30
N ASP A 1222 10.08 -17.27 49.66
CA ASP A 1222 8.89 -16.52 50.11
C ASP A 1222 7.63 -17.41 50.08
N GLY A 1223 7.51 -18.29 49.09
CA GLY A 1223 6.45 -19.30 49.00
C GLY A 1223 6.48 -20.29 50.17
N ILE A 1224 7.66 -20.82 50.50
CA ILE A 1224 7.86 -21.71 51.67
C ILE A 1224 7.54 -20.96 52.96
N ARG A 1225 8.01 -19.71 53.10
CA ARG A 1225 7.72 -18.86 54.28
C ARG A 1225 6.22 -18.69 54.50
N LYS A 1226 5.46 -18.50 53.42
CA LYS A 1226 3.99 -18.40 53.47
C LYS A 1226 3.37 -19.67 54.06
N GLN A 1227 3.89 -20.86 53.73
CA GLN A 1227 3.39 -22.12 54.29
C GLN A 1227 3.65 -22.25 55.79
N PHE A 1228 4.82 -21.84 56.27
CA PHE A 1228 5.10 -21.77 57.71
C PHE A 1228 4.13 -20.83 58.46
N LEU A 1229 3.76 -19.70 57.84
CA LEU A 1229 2.76 -18.80 58.41
C LEU A 1229 1.35 -19.41 58.37
N ILE A 1230 0.98 -20.10 57.30
CA ILE A 1230 -0.29 -20.81 57.18
C ILE A 1230 -0.42 -21.87 58.27
N TRP A 1231 0.62 -22.66 58.54
CA TRP A 1231 0.62 -23.66 59.61
C TRP A 1231 0.18 -23.10 60.97
N ARG A 1232 0.56 -21.85 61.31
CA ARG A 1232 0.13 -21.20 62.56
C ARG A 1232 -1.37 -20.95 62.64
N THR A 1233 -2.05 -20.86 61.50
CA THR A 1233 -3.49 -20.59 61.39
C THR A 1233 -4.33 -21.85 61.26
N VAL A 1234 -3.71 -23.01 61.08
CA VAL A 1234 -4.39 -24.32 61.00
C VAL A 1234 -4.91 -24.73 62.38
N SER A 1235 -6.12 -25.28 62.45
CA SER A 1235 -6.74 -25.72 63.72
C SER A 1235 -5.97 -26.88 64.35
N THR A 1236 -6.03 -26.98 65.68
CA THR A 1236 -5.36 -28.02 66.47
C THR A 1236 -5.77 -29.44 66.06
N GLU A 1237 -7.01 -29.66 65.63
CA GLU A 1237 -7.50 -30.94 65.12
C GLU A 1237 -6.75 -31.37 63.85
N ILE A 1238 -6.57 -30.46 62.91
CA ILE A 1238 -5.88 -30.72 61.64
C ILE A 1238 -4.37 -30.90 61.88
N LYS A 1239 -3.77 -30.12 62.78
CA LYS A 1239 -2.36 -30.31 63.15
C LYS A 1239 -2.10 -31.71 63.69
N LYS A 1240 -3.04 -32.24 64.49
CA LYS A 1240 -2.98 -33.59 65.07
C LYS A 1240 -3.21 -34.69 64.02
N ASP A 1241 -4.03 -34.43 63.00
CA ASP A 1241 -4.20 -35.34 61.86
C ASP A 1241 -2.90 -35.46 61.05
N TYR A 1242 -2.23 -34.34 60.74
CA TYR A 1242 -0.90 -34.37 60.12
C TYR A 1242 0.17 -35.03 61.00
N GLU A 1243 0.11 -34.88 62.32
CA GLU A 1243 0.99 -35.59 63.25
C GLU A 1243 0.79 -37.12 63.17
N ASN A 1244 -0.46 -37.59 63.16
CA ASN A 1244 -0.80 -39.00 63.04
C ASN A 1244 -0.36 -39.59 61.69
N GLN A 1245 -0.55 -38.84 60.60
CA GLN A 1245 -0.05 -39.21 59.28
C GLN A 1245 1.47 -39.28 59.27
N GLY A 1246 2.16 -38.33 59.92
CA GLY A 1246 3.60 -38.36 60.11
C GLY A 1246 4.09 -39.60 60.86
N LYS A 1247 3.39 -40.00 61.94
CA LYS A 1247 3.69 -41.25 62.67
C LYS A 1247 3.54 -42.48 61.78
N ALA A 1248 2.49 -42.52 60.95
CA ALA A 1248 2.28 -43.60 59.99
C ALA A 1248 3.35 -43.67 58.90
N ILE A 1249 3.74 -42.52 58.32
CA ILE A 1249 4.79 -42.42 57.29
C ILE A 1249 6.14 -42.88 57.84
N LEU A 1250 6.47 -42.49 59.07
CA LEU A 1250 7.76 -42.78 59.71
C LEU A 1250 7.79 -44.09 60.51
N LYS A 1251 6.67 -44.82 60.56
CA LYS A 1251 6.47 -46.05 61.38
C LYS A 1251 6.89 -45.86 62.84
N LEU A 1252 6.56 -44.70 63.41
CA LEU A 1252 6.75 -44.40 64.83
C LEU A 1252 5.57 -44.98 65.62
N ALA A 1253 5.85 -45.63 66.75
CA ALA A 1253 4.82 -46.22 67.61
C ALA A 1253 3.99 -45.17 68.34
#